data_AF-A0A285J1U4-F1
#
_entry.id   AF-A0A285J1U4-F1
#
_cell.length_a   1.000
_cell.length_b   1.000
_cell.length_c   1.000
_cell.angle_alpha   90.00
_cell.angle_beta   90.00
_cell.angle_gamma   90.00
#
_symmetry.space_group_name_H-M   'P 1'
#
loop_
_entity.id
_entity.type
_entity.pdbx_description
1 polymer ?
#
loop_
_entity_poly.entity_id
_entity_poly.type
_entity_poly.pdbx_seq_one_letter_code
_entity_poly.pdbx_strand_id
1 'polypeptide(L)'
;MVLLRSLAVALSLLLIGCGGSSTENNSSTSPPEPVSYTLAGEVVKGPWLNANIRLYELSRTAPEFKGSQVASTRTGNDGRFKNLKVVAPKAEYYLLVASVDTATTELVTEQVPYAKSMMAIVSRAQVESNSKVNVTPFSTLLTHMVIIDLVDDSDAIVSSIMADALENILATVGFNLNETADLLSASPLITDSATLQSDFRFRQASEALAVILFHLTVNTEINFDEALAALAEDISDGIVDSQRNGEPVATFAQLPDLVARWQALAVRHLSVPGTSLLTDDGKDITLDQLPLLLHAEASASGGSVMLSDINTVAFENRIKSFGPDLDSDGYPDVVDDDIDGDGYLNANDAFPRDATEWLDTDGDGLGNNADADDDNDGYPDNEDAFPLDPTEWLDTDGDGIGNNADPDDDNDGYTDAQDAFPLDATEWLDTDGDGIGNNADADDDNDGYPDNEDAFPLDPTEWLDTDGDGIGNNADPDDDNDGYTDAQDAFPLDATEWLDTDGDGIGNNADPDDDNDGYPDNEDAFPLDASEWLDTDGDGIGNNADPDDDSDGVADVDDLFPLDPSESADYDSDGIGDNSDPDRDNDGIQDIEDDDLNSLIYRDQVISIDVAFLQSIAAVGMSVSEDDDRIIITGGEVHLPPTAENAWYLLQKTLQVGLDNEAHATLRLSPGTLLAVQNAKSSLVVSRGSKIIAFGYRQSPITLTSVEDVEGLEAMPGQWGGLTVLGKAKNNRCSPDDLCTIVAPGLQIDNYHGGNQADDNSGILEYLRIKNAGSSNNFTSDTHAGLGLYSVGASTVLSHIHIDSVAGDGLALDGGNAKLKRLIVTGAADDSLDWSSGYTGDMQFVLLQHAADHSKANRAIEADNASYDVNAIPVSNPTIANLTIIGNNFDGDDDSEGIFLRHGSRGYISNAIVTGPSGMGECLEIDGNTVESANSGFLTITHTVMACENGENFKSPANFDIESWFLAQAGNAVESERDTVLNGYFSSVNATAIDLSVVNTFFEQTDYIGAVISDADWTADWSLLEK
;
A
#
# COMPACT_ATOMS: atom_id res chain seq x y z
N MET A 1 54.95 20.77 -37.86
CA MET A 1 56.29 20.67 -38.49
C MET A 1 56.14 19.93 -39.82
N VAL A 2 56.50 20.51 -40.99
CA VAL A 2 56.66 19.82 -42.32
C VAL A 2 55.35 19.22 -42.95
N LEU A 3 55.04 19.29 -44.27
CA LEU A 3 55.52 20.08 -45.42
C LEU A 3 54.48 20.11 -46.60
N LEU A 4 54.50 21.20 -47.38
CA LEU A 4 53.77 21.52 -48.64
C LEU A 4 53.32 20.42 -49.66
N ARG A 5 52.19 20.68 -50.36
CA ARG A 5 51.96 20.79 -51.85
C ARG A 5 50.44 20.66 -52.15
N SER A 6 49.71 21.44 -52.96
CA SER A 6 49.91 22.28 -54.17
C SER A 6 49.83 21.58 -55.55
N LEU A 7 48.70 21.72 -56.27
CA LEU A 7 48.62 21.84 -57.74
C LEU A 7 47.28 22.49 -58.20
N ALA A 8 47.17 22.94 -59.46
CA ALA A 8 46.12 23.86 -59.97
C ALA A 8 45.76 23.60 -61.46
N VAL A 9 45.03 24.55 -62.11
CA VAL A 9 44.78 24.72 -63.59
C VAL A 9 43.50 24.01 -64.12
N ALA A 10 42.57 24.56 -64.95
CA ALA A 10 42.44 25.86 -65.64
C ALA A 10 40.97 26.30 -66.01
N LEU A 11 40.84 27.61 -66.28
CA LEU A 11 39.99 28.33 -67.28
C LEU A 11 39.53 27.54 -68.54
N SER A 12 38.49 27.92 -69.34
CA SER A 12 37.70 29.17 -69.48
C SER A 12 36.57 29.07 -70.55
N LEU A 13 35.78 30.16 -70.67
CA LEU A 13 35.16 30.77 -71.89
C LEU A 13 33.65 30.60 -72.15
N LEU A 14 32.95 31.75 -72.11
CA LEU A 14 31.69 32.00 -72.81
C LEU A 14 31.91 32.13 -74.32
N LEU A 15 30.86 31.87 -75.12
CA LEU A 15 30.57 32.64 -76.34
C LEU A 15 29.09 32.54 -76.74
N ILE A 16 28.49 33.67 -77.12
CA ILE A 16 27.12 33.77 -77.66
C ILE A 16 27.20 33.69 -79.19
N GLY A 17 26.31 32.90 -79.81
CA GLY A 17 26.12 32.84 -81.26
C GLY A 17 24.64 32.86 -81.62
N CYS A 18 24.26 33.70 -82.59
CA CYS A 18 22.87 33.92 -82.99
C CYS A 18 22.62 33.41 -84.42
N GLY A 19 21.43 32.84 -84.68
CA GLY A 19 20.87 32.79 -86.05
C GLY A 19 20.18 31.50 -86.51
N GLY A 20 18.84 31.53 -86.56
CA GLY A 20 18.12 31.36 -87.83
C GLY A 20 17.70 29.95 -88.33
N SER A 21 16.41 29.66 -88.18
CA SER A 21 15.52 29.04 -89.20
C SER A 21 15.78 27.63 -89.73
N SER A 22 14.94 26.65 -89.34
CA SER A 22 13.80 26.21 -90.18
C SER A 22 12.93 25.12 -89.53
N THR A 23 11.60 25.28 -89.65
CA THR A 23 10.50 24.30 -89.51
C THR A 23 10.84 22.79 -89.32
N GLU A 24 10.32 22.16 -88.27
CA GLU A 24 9.10 21.30 -88.37
C GLU A 24 8.50 20.89 -87.00
N ASN A 25 7.17 20.68 -87.03
CA ASN A 25 6.28 19.99 -86.09
C ASN A 25 6.45 20.10 -84.56
N ASN A 26 5.45 20.75 -83.97
CA ASN A 26 5.18 20.84 -82.54
C ASN A 26 4.72 19.49 -81.95
N SER A 27 5.51 18.90 -81.05
CA SER A 27 5.01 18.05 -79.97
C SER A 27 5.48 18.63 -78.65
N SER A 28 4.57 19.23 -77.88
CA SER A 28 4.89 19.81 -76.57
C SER A 28 5.23 18.71 -75.58
N THR A 29 6.51 18.45 -75.36
CA THR A 29 6.98 17.69 -74.21
C THR A 29 6.78 18.55 -72.96
N SER A 30 5.92 18.10 -72.06
CA SER A 30 5.85 18.62 -70.70
C SER A 30 7.23 18.59 -70.04
N PRO A 31 7.53 19.51 -69.09
CA PRO A 31 8.71 19.35 -68.26
C PRO A 31 8.67 17.99 -67.54
N PRO A 32 9.81 17.35 -67.28
CA PRO A 32 9.83 16.09 -66.53
C PRO A 32 9.17 16.32 -65.17
N GLU A 33 8.25 15.42 -64.80
CA GLU A 33 7.60 15.51 -63.49
C GLU A 33 8.63 15.36 -62.37
N PRO A 34 8.49 16.10 -61.26
CA PRO A 34 9.41 15.99 -60.14
C PRO A 34 9.35 14.58 -59.54
N VAL A 35 10.52 13.97 -59.32
CA VAL A 35 10.63 12.64 -58.73
C VAL A 35 9.97 12.65 -57.34
N SER A 36 9.12 11.66 -57.09
CA SER A 36 8.44 11.49 -55.81
C SER A 36 8.69 10.12 -55.23
N TYR A 37 8.92 10.10 -53.92
CA TYR A 37 9.15 8.92 -53.10
C TYR A 37 7.99 8.73 -52.13
N THR A 38 7.91 7.57 -51.50
CA THR A 38 6.87 7.23 -50.52
C THR A 38 7.47 6.55 -49.31
N LEU A 39 7.39 7.21 -48.16
CA LEU A 39 7.67 6.58 -46.87
C LEU A 39 6.46 5.77 -46.37
N ALA A 40 6.75 4.76 -45.57
CA ALA A 40 5.78 3.98 -44.82
C ALA A 40 6.42 3.54 -43.50
N GLY A 41 5.61 3.17 -42.52
CA GLY A 41 6.10 2.80 -41.20
C GLY A 41 4.99 2.56 -40.20
N GLU A 42 5.39 2.38 -38.96
CA GLU A 42 4.54 1.94 -37.85
C GLU A 42 4.70 2.96 -36.70
N VAL A 43 3.61 3.29 -36.00
CA VAL A 43 3.64 4.14 -34.81
C VAL A 43 3.20 3.31 -33.63
N VAL A 44 4.12 2.97 -32.73
CA VAL A 44 3.89 1.93 -31.73
C VAL A 44 4.47 2.31 -30.38
N LYS A 45 3.54 2.51 -29.44
CA LYS A 45 3.68 2.39 -27.99
C LYS A 45 2.73 1.24 -27.62
N GLY A 46 1.42 1.51 -27.57
CA GLY A 46 0.43 0.70 -28.28
C GLY A 46 0.35 1.16 -29.75
N PRO A 47 -0.12 0.36 -30.72
CA PRO A 47 -0.20 0.79 -32.12
C PRO A 47 -1.22 1.92 -32.32
N TRP A 48 -0.77 3.12 -32.71
CA TRP A 48 -1.63 4.30 -32.78
C TRP A 48 -2.50 4.32 -34.03
N LEU A 49 -3.80 4.27 -33.85
CA LEU A 49 -4.80 4.41 -34.90
C LEU A 49 -5.06 5.88 -35.22
N ASN A 50 -5.24 6.21 -36.49
CA ASN A 50 -5.58 7.53 -36.99
C ASN A 50 -4.64 8.70 -36.60
N ALA A 51 -3.48 8.46 -35.96
CA ALA A 51 -2.53 9.48 -35.56
C ALA A 51 -2.07 10.36 -36.73
N ASN A 52 -1.89 11.66 -36.49
CA ASN A 52 -1.40 12.57 -37.52
C ASN A 52 0.10 12.39 -37.73
N ILE A 53 0.51 12.13 -38.98
CA ILE A 53 1.91 11.95 -39.36
C ILE A 53 2.35 13.15 -40.20
N ARG A 54 3.43 13.82 -39.80
CA ARG A 54 3.98 14.99 -40.49
C ARG A 54 5.49 14.84 -40.63
N LEU A 55 6.03 15.15 -41.81
CA LEU A 55 7.46 15.14 -42.10
C LEU A 55 7.95 16.58 -42.31
N TYR A 56 8.92 17.00 -41.52
CA TYR A 56 9.54 18.32 -41.56
C TYR A 56 10.99 18.22 -42.01
N GLU A 57 11.51 19.22 -42.74
CA GLU A 57 12.96 19.37 -42.94
C GLU A 57 13.63 19.64 -41.58
N LEU A 58 14.67 18.88 -41.21
CA LEU A 58 15.41 19.12 -39.96
C LEU A 58 16.16 20.46 -40.07
N SER A 59 15.89 21.40 -39.16
CA SER A 59 16.33 22.79 -39.29
C SER A 59 16.77 23.38 -37.95
N ARG A 60 18.09 23.46 -37.72
CA ARG A 60 18.70 24.06 -36.51
C ARG A 60 18.26 25.51 -36.21
N THR A 61 17.71 26.23 -37.18
CA THR A 61 17.26 27.62 -37.03
C THR A 61 15.73 27.77 -36.92
N ALA A 62 14.99 26.67 -36.81
CA ALA A 62 13.54 26.67 -36.63
C ALA A 62 13.18 26.22 -35.20
N PRO A 63 12.06 26.71 -34.63
CA PRO A 63 11.56 26.21 -33.34
C PRO A 63 11.41 24.69 -33.35
N GLU A 64 11.79 24.03 -32.25
CA GLU A 64 11.73 22.56 -32.10
C GLU A 64 12.43 21.79 -33.23
N PHE A 65 13.40 22.42 -33.92
CA PHE A 65 14.09 21.91 -35.11
C PHE A 65 13.16 21.59 -36.31
N LYS A 66 11.87 21.97 -36.25
CA LYS A 66 10.83 21.72 -37.25
C LYS A 66 10.87 22.77 -38.36
N GLY A 67 11.58 22.47 -39.45
CA GLY A 67 11.64 23.30 -40.66
C GLY A 67 10.38 23.21 -41.53
N SER A 68 10.52 23.32 -42.85
CA SER A 68 9.38 23.23 -43.77
C SER A 68 8.70 21.86 -43.67
N GLN A 69 7.38 21.82 -43.46
CA GLN A 69 6.62 20.57 -43.62
C GLN A 69 6.61 20.17 -45.11
N VAL A 70 7.12 18.98 -45.43
CA VAL A 70 7.25 18.48 -46.82
C VAL A 70 6.24 17.39 -47.17
N ALA A 71 5.69 16.69 -46.17
CA ALA A 71 4.67 15.66 -46.36
C ALA A 71 3.80 15.50 -45.10
N SER A 72 2.60 14.93 -45.25
CA SER A 72 1.75 14.50 -44.14
C SER A 72 0.79 13.38 -44.55
N THR A 73 0.42 12.53 -43.60
CA THR A 73 -0.60 11.48 -43.74
C THR A 73 -1.22 11.15 -42.37
N ARG A 74 -1.96 10.04 -42.25
CA ARG A 74 -2.32 9.42 -40.96
C ARG A 74 -1.89 7.95 -40.92
N THR A 75 -1.81 7.37 -39.72
CA THR A 75 -1.89 5.91 -39.57
C THR A 75 -3.28 5.40 -39.91
N GLY A 76 -3.39 4.16 -40.36
CA GLY A 76 -4.66 3.45 -40.51
C GLY A 76 -5.04 2.67 -39.25
N ASN A 77 -6.12 1.89 -39.36
CA ASN A 77 -6.64 1.01 -38.31
C ASN A 77 -5.69 -0.17 -37.93
N ASP A 78 -4.49 -0.24 -38.51
CA ASP A 78 -3.46 -1.22 -38.20
C ASP A 78 -2.19 -0.60 -37.57
N GLY A 79 -2.27 0.64 -37.07
CA GLY A 79 -1.12 1.38 -36.51
C GLY A 79 -0.08 1.82 -37.54
N ARG A 80 -0.30 1.54 -38.84
CA ARG A 80 0.66 1.76 -39.92
C ARG A 80 0.31 2.98 -40.75
N PHE A 81 1.29 3.83 -41.04
CA PHE A 81 1.16 4.88 -42.06
C PHE A 81 1.72 4.40 -43.40
N LYS A 82 0.99 4.70 -44.47
CA LYS A 82 1.28 4.21 -45.83
C LYS A 82 1.27 5.38 -46.81
N ASN A 83 2.14 5.34 -47.81
CA ASN A 83 2.20 6.31 -48.91
C ASN A 83 2.44 7.78 -48.48
N LEU A 84 3.26 8.03 -47.45
CA LEU A 84 3.68 9.39 -47.08
C LEU A 84 4.57 9.96 -48.20
N LYS A 85 3.95 10.72 -49.10
CA LYS A 85 4.56 11.13 -50.37
C LYS A 85 5.49 12.33 -50.21
N VAL A 86 6.78 12.14 -50.49
CA VAL A 86 7.79 13.21 -50.49
C VAL A 86 8.16 13.55 -51.94
N VAL A 87 8.11 14.82 -52.32
CA VAL A 87 8.38 15.28 -53.70
C VAL A 87 9.67 16.09 -53.73
N ALA A 88 10.64 15.66 -54.52
CA ALA A 88 11.96 16.30 -54.68
C ALA A 88 12.63 16.66 -53.33
N PRO A 89 13.02 15.67 -52.50
CA PRO A 89 13.66 15.91 -51.22
C PRO A 89 14.97 16.71 -51.37
N LYS A 90 15.21 17.64 -50.42
CA LYS A 90 16.32 18.61 -50.43
C LYS A 90 17.09 18.70 -49.12
N ALA A 91 16.46 18.44 -47.98
CA ALA A 91 17.18 18.31 -46.72
C ALA A 91 17.97 16.99 -46.69
N GLU A 92 19.06 16.96 -45.93
CA GLU A 92 19.85 15.73 -45.71
C GLU A 92 19.17 14.82 -44.68
N TYR A 93 18.48 15.44 -43.71
CA TYR A 93 17.69 14.80 -42.66
C TYR A 93 16.33 15.50 -42.51
N TYR A 94 15.38 14.74 -41.99
CA TYR A 94 13.99 15.12 -41.76
C TYR A 94 13.56 14.67 -40.37
N LEU A 95 12.60 15.37 -39.78
CA LEU A 95 11.91 14.96 -38.56
C LEU A 95 10.53 14.41 -38.93
N LEU A 96 10.32 13.12 -38.70
CA LEU A 96 9.02 12.46 -38.79
C LEU A 96 8.35 12.56 -37.42
N VAL A 97 7.17 13.17 -37.35
CA VAL A 97 6.41 13.39 -36.11
C VAL A 97 5.05 12.71 -36.22
N ALA A 98 4.75 11.84 -35.27
CA ALA A 98 3.41 11.35 -34.99
C ALA A 98 2.81 12.15 -33.83
N SER A 99 1.60 12.69 -33.99
CA SER A 99 0.93 13.48 -32.95
C SER A 99 -0.52 13.07 -32.75
N VAL A 100 -0.92 12.92 -31.49
CA VAL A 100 -2.27 12.61 -31.03
C VAL A 100 -3.25 13.75 -31.34
N ASP A 101 -4.49 13.39 -31.62
CA ASP A 101 -5.66 14.27 -31.59
C ASP A 101 -6.90 13.50 -31.13
N THR A 102 -8.07 14.15 -31.13
CA THR A 102 -9.35 13.59 -30.66
C THR A 102 -9.86 12.37 -31.45
N ALA A 103 -9.19 11.96 -32.54
CA ALA A 103 -9.52 10.74 -33.28
C ALA A 103 -8.44 9.65 -33.14
N THR A 104 -7.40 9.91 -32.34
CA THR A 104 -6.23 9.03 -32.18
C THR A 104 -6.41 8.14 -30.95
N THR A 105 -6.38 6.83 -31.14
CA THR A 105 -6.51 5.80 -30.09
C THR A 105 -5.45 4.72 -30.25
N GLU A 106 -5.23 3.87 -29.25
CA GLU A 106 -4.39 2.67 -29.38
C GLU A 106 -5.21 1.44 -29.82
N LEU A 107 -4.59 0.53 -30.58
CA LEU A 107 -5.27 -0.56 -31.31
C LEU A 107 -6.07 -1.55 -30.44
N VAL A 108 -5.67 -1.78 -29.18
CA VAL A 108 -6.27 -2.81 -28.31
C VAL A 108 -6.98 -2.23 -27.10
N THR A 109 -6.42 -1.18 -26.49
CA THR A 109 -7.04 -0.52 -25.32
C THR A 109 -8.17 0.43 -25.73
N GLU A 110 -8.20 0.84 -27.01
CA GLU A 110 -9.04 1.89 -27.59
C GLU A 110 -8.91 3.27 -26.89
N GLN A 111 -7.99 3.41 -25.94
CA GLN A 111 -7.73 4.64 -25.19
C GLN A 111 -6.95 5.66 -26.01
N VAL A 112 -7.08 6.94 -25.64
CA VAL A 112 -6.21 8.01 -26.17
C VAL A 112 -4.78 7.79 -25.65
N PRO A 113 -3.74 7.77 -26.51
CA PRO A 113 -2.38 7.58 -26.03
C PRO A 113 -1.96 8.64 -25.00
N TYR A 114 -1.26 8.21 -23.96
CA TYR A 114 -0.76 9.12 -22.92
C TYR A 114 0.31 10.06 -23.48
N ALA A 115 1.29 9.53 -24.23
CA ALA A 115 2.24 10.33 -25.01
C ALA A 115 1.52 11.13 -26.11
N LYS A 116 1.74 12.44 -26.20
CA LYS A 116 1.02 13.33 -27.15
C LYS A 116 1.76 13.47 -28.47
N SER A 117 3.06 13.28 -28.48
CA SER A 117 3.93 13.26 -29.65
C SER A 117 4.98 12.16 -29.52
N MET A 118 5.26 11.49 -30.64
CA MET A 118 6.46 10.67 -30.81
C MET A 118 7.13 11.03 -32.13
N MET A 119 8.44 10.83 -32.24
CA MET A 119 9.19 11.25 -33.42
C MET A 119 10.32 10.30 -33.81
N ALA A 120 10.78 10.41 -35.05
CA ALA A 120 11.94 9.70 -35.56
C ALA A 120 12.71 10.59 -36.56
N ILE A 121 14.04 10.53 -36.52
CA ILE A 121 14.88 11.17 -37.52
C ILE A 121 14.99 10.32 -38.80
N VAL A 122 14.90 10.96 -39.97
CA VAL A 122 14.87 10.28 -41.28
C VAL A 122 15.91 10.89 -42.21
N SER A 123 16.88 10.11 -42.67
CA SER A 123 17.86 10.53 -43.68
C SER A 123 17.23 10.61 -45.08
N ARG A 124 17.77 11.47 -45.96
CA ARG A 124 17.39 11.50 -47.38
C ARG A 124 17.55 10.14 -48.04
N ALA A 125 18.59 9.38 -47.66
CA ALA A 125 18.82 8.05 -48.18
C ALA A 125 17.63 7.11 -47.93
N GLN A 126 17.06 7.09 -46.71
CA GLN A 126 15.86 6.33 -46.37
C GLN A 126 14.63 6.80 -47.16
N VAL A 127 14.48 8.11 -47.41
CA VAL A 127 13.42 8.65 -48.29
C VAL A 127 13.59 8.13 -49.72
N GLU A 128 14.79 8.21 -50.28
CA GLU A 128 15.04 7.87 -51.68
C GLU A 128 15.02 6.36 -51.96
N SER A 129 15.31 5.52 -50.96
CA SER A 129 15.16 4.06 -51.02
C SER A 129 13.72 3.59 -50.76
N ASN A 130 12.82 4.45 -50.26
CA ASN A 130 11.53 4.08 -49.67
C ASN A 130 11.68 3.08 -48.50
N SER A 131 12.70 3.26 -47.66
CA SER A 131 12.87 2.45 -46.44
C SER A 131 11.69 2.68 -45.47
N LYS A 132 11.38 1.65 -44.67
CA LYS A 132 10.52 1.83 -43.49
C LYS A 132 11.20 2.76 -42.48
N VAL A 133 10.42 3.55 -41.76
CA VAL A 133 10.85 4.23 -40.53
C VAL A 133 9.72 4.17 -39.51
N ASN A 134 10.03 3.69 -38.31
CA ASN A 134 9.05 3.48 -37.26
C ASN A 134 9.21 4.52 -36.14
N VAL A 135 8.08 4.89 -35.55
CA VAL A 135 7.98 5.91 -34.50
C VAL A 135 7.60 5.20 -33.22
N THR A 136 8.53 5.18 -32.27
CA THR A 136 8.44 4.45 -31.00
C THR A 136 9.01 5.33 -29.87
N PRO A 137 8.81 4.96 -28.60
CA PRO A 137 9.54 5.53 -27.46
C PRO A 137 11.07 5.61 -27.71
N PHE A 138 11.69 4.55 -28.22
CA PHE A 138 13.12 4.53 -28.54
C PHE A 138 13.54 5.46 -29.68
N SER A 139 12.81 5.48 -30.80
CA SER A 139 13.18 6.40 -31.89
C SER A 139 12.93 7.87 -31.52
N THR A 140 12.01 8.11 -30.57
CA THR A 140 11.79 9.42 -29.94
C THR A 140 12.96 9.80 -29.04
N LEU A 141 13.37 8.93 -28.11
CA LEU A 141 14.54 9.10 -27.23
C LEU A 141 15.81 9.42 -28.04
N LEU A 142 16.11 8.60 -29.05
CA LEU A 142 17.23 8.81 -29.99
C LEU A 142 17.16 10.17 -30.69
N THR A 143 15.95 10.60 -31.09
CA THR A 143 15.77 11.89 -31.77
C THR A 143 15.95 13.07 -30.81
N HIS A 144 15.56 12.95 -29.54
CA HIS A 144 15.82 13.97 -28.52
C HIS A 144 17.32 14.10 -28.23
N MET A 145 18.05 13.00 -28.02
CA MET A 145 19.50 13.02 -27.83
C MET A 145 20.23 13.67 -29.01
N VAL A 146 19.87 13.29 -30.23
CA VAL A 146 20.41 13.91 -31.45
C VAL A 146 20.08 15.41 -31.53
N ILE A 147 18.92 15.85 -31.06
CA ILE A 147 18.58 17.28 -31.00
C ILE A 147 19.44 18.01 -29.96
N ILE A 148 19.67 17.39 -28.79
CA ILE A 148 20.50 17.93 -27.71
C ILE A 148 21.95 18.13 -28.19
N ASP A 149 22.56 17.13 -28.82
CA ASP A 149 23.91 17.27 -29.38
C ASP A 149 23.99 18.32 -30.51
N LEU A 150 22.92 18.52 -31.28
CA LEU A 150 22.84 19.56 -32.31
C LEU A 150 22.67 20.98 -31.74
N VAL A 151 22.24 21.12 -30.48
CA VAL A 151 22.24 22.38 -29.72
C VAL A 151 23.65 22.69 -29.23
N ASP A 152 24.32 21.70 -28.65
CA ASP A 152 25.64 21.87 -28.02
C ASP A 152 26.78 22.06 -29.04
N ASP A 153 26.79 21.29 -30.13
CA ASP A 153 27.75 21.47 -31.22
C ASP A 153 27.07 21.84 -32.56
N SER A 154 27.18 23.13 -32.89
CA SER A 154 26.69 23.71 -34.15
C SER A 154 27.34 23.13 -35.42
N ASP A 155 28.52 22.49 -35.32
CA ASP A 155 29.24 21.85 -36.42
C ASP A 155 29.04 20.30 -36.44
N ALA A 156 28.34 19.72 -35.45
CA ALA A 156 28.14 18.27 -35.32
C ALA A 156 27.55 17.61 -36.57
N ILE A 157 28.07 16.42 -36.90
CA ILE A 157 27.59 15.64 -38.05
C ILE A 157 26.49 14.70 -37.56
N VAL A 158 25.26 14.90 -38.04
CA VAL A 158 24.06 14.14 -37.62
C VAL A 158 24.27 12.62 -37.63
N SER A 159 25.00 12.05 -38.60
CA SER A 159 25.27 10.61 -38.64
C SER A 159 26.25 10.10 -37.60
N SER A 160 27.06 10.96 -36.98
CA SER A 160 27.95 10.58 -35.88
C SER A 160 27.15 10.52 -34.59
N ILE A 161 26.53 11.64 -34.21
CA ILE A 161 25.71 11.76 -33.00
C ILE A 161 24.54 10.77 -32.98
N MET A 162 23.97 10.40 -34.14
CA MET A 162 23.00 9.30 -34.24
C MET A 162 23.56 7.92 -33.88
N ALA A 163 24.85 7.67 -34.14
CA ALA A 163 25.52 6.43 -33.76
C ALA A 163 25.93 6.47 -32.28
N ASP A 164 26.50 7.59 -31.84
CA ASP A 164 26.92 7.82 -30.45
C ASP A 164 25.71 7.73 -29.49
N ALA A 165 24.60 8.38 -29.82
CA ALA A 165 23.34 8.28 -29.05
C ALA A 165 22.69 6.88 -29.12
N LEU A 166 22.85 6.14 -30.23
CA LEU A 166 22.36 4.76 -30.33
C LEU A 166 23.15 3.82 -29.40
N GLU A 167 24.47 3.99 -29.33
CA GLU A 167 25.35 3.25 -28.42
C GLU A 167 24.95 3.51 -26.96
N ASN A 168 24.80 4.78 -26.57
CA ASN A 168 24.35 5.15 -25.23
C ASN A 168 22.97 4.55 -24.88
N ILE A 169 21.95 4.68 -25.74
CA ILE A 169 20.61 4.12 -25.49
C ILE A 169 20.66 2.61 -25.27
N LEU A 170 21.41 1.88 -26.10
CA LEU A 170 21.51 0.43 -25.99
C LEU A 170 22.29 0.01 -24.73
N ALA A 171 23.27 0.83 -24.31
CA ALA A 171 24.08 0.57 -23.11
C ALA A 171 23.38 0.90 -21.78
N THR A 172 22.45 1.86 -21.74
CA THR A 172 21.76 2.30 -20.50
C THR A 172 20.35 1.71 -20.34
N VAL A 173 19.48 1.94 -21.34
CA VAL A 173 18.04 1.60 -21.30
C VAL A 173 17.62 0.67 -22.45
N GLY A 174 18.58 -0.10 -22.99
CA GLY A 174 18.35 -0.99 -24.12
C GLY A 174 17.58 -2.28 -23.80
N PHE A 175 17.36 -2.62 -22.52
CA PHE A 175 16.72 -3.86 -22.06
C PHE A 175 17.22 -5.12 -22.79
N ASN A 176 18.55 -5.35 -22.77
CA ASN A 176 19.22 -6.47 -23.45
C ASN A 176 19.02 -6.56 -24.98
N LEU A 177 18.65 -5.46 -25.65
CA LEU A 177 18.86 -5.31 -27.08
C LEU A 177 20.37 -5.25 -27.37
N ASN A 178 20.81 -6.00 -28.39
CA ASN A 178 22.21 -6.00 -28.78
C ASN A 178 22.64 -4.66 -29.39
N GLU A 179 23.94 -4.33 -29.32
CA GLU A 179 24.56 -3.12 -29.90
C GLU A 179 24.28 -2.89 -31.41
N THR A 180 23.78 -3.91 -32.12
CA THR A 180 23.41 -3.84 -33.55
C THR A 180 21.91 -3.73 -33.80
N ALA A 181 21.10 -3.50 -32.76
CA ALA A 181 19.65 -3.39 -32.86
C ALA A 181 19.21 -2.12 -33.62
N ASP A 182 18.33 -2.29 -34.61
CA ASP A 182 17.82 -1.19 -35.43
C ASP A 182 16.56 -0.57 -34.81
N LEU A 183 16.76 0.42 -33.94
CA LEU A 183 15.67 1.16 -33.29
C LEU A 183 14.81 2.01 -34.26
N LEU A 184 15.20 2.16 -35.53
CA LEU A 184 14.54 3.03 -36.50
C LEU A 184 13.73 2.27 -37.57
N SER A 185 14.14 1.06 -37.99
CA SER A 185 13.45 0.32 -39.05
C SER A 185 13.10 -1.14 -38.75
N ALA A 186 13.54 -1.72 -37.62
CA ALA A 186 12.97 -2.97 -37.10
C ALA A 186 11.47 -2.78 -36.82
N SER A 187 10.63 -3.79 -37.10
CA SER A 187 9.18 -3.67 -36.99
C SER A 187 8.73 -3.85 -35.53
N PRO A 188 8.14 -2.83 -34.88
CA PRO A 188 7.55 -3.01 -33.54
C PRO A 188 6.18 -3.73 -33.56
N LEU A 189 5.57 -3.96 -34.73
CA LEU A 189 4.34 -4.75 -34.88
C LEU A 189 4.63 -6.25 -35.10
N ILE A 190 4.29 -7.05 -34.10
CA ILE A 190 4.38 -8.53 -34.12
C ILE A 190 3.38 -9.09 -35.13
N THR A 191 3.84 -9.38 -36.35
CA THR A 191 2.95 -9.78 -37.47
C THR A 191 3.45 -10.93 -38.36
N ASP A 192 4.70 -11.36 -38.23
CA ASP A 192 5.31 -12.48 -38.98
C ASP A 192 6.06 -13.42 -38.02
N SER A 193 6.03 -14.73 -38.28
CA SER A 193 6.73 -15.73 -37.47
C SER A 193 8.22 -15.88 -37.84
N ALA A 194 8.66 -15.34 -38.98
CA ALA A 194 10.03 -15.46 -39.46
C ALA A 194 11.07 -14.65 -38.66
N THR A 195 10.65 -13.55 -38.01
CA THR A 195 11.50 -12.62 -37.24
C THR A 195 11.07 -12.50 -35.77
N LEU A 196 10.20 -13.41 -35.31
CA LEU A 196 9.44 -13.29 -34.07
C LEU A 196 10.29 -12.95 -32.84
N GLN A 197 11.44 -13.58 -32.65
CA GLN A 197 12.28 -13.33 -31.47
C GLN A 197 12.88 -11.92 -31.42
N SER A 198 13.34 -11.37 -32.56
CA SER A 198 13.95 -10.03 -32.60
C SER A 198 12.90 -8.93 -32.49
N ASP A 199 11.78 -9.10 -33.19
CA ASP A 199 10.71 -8.12 -33.21
C ASP A 199 10.00 -8.06 -31.84
N PHE A 200 9.85 -9.22 -31.19
CA PHE A 200 9.31 -9.33 -29.83
C PHE A 200 10.23 -8.68 -28.79
N ARG A 201 11.54 -8.97 -28.78
CA ARG A 201 12.49 -8.31 -27.86
C ARG A 201 12.48 -6.79 -28.02
N PHE A 202 12.53 -6.28 -29.25
CA PHE A 202 12.44 -4.84 -29.51
C PHE A 202 11.13 -4.24 -29.01
N ARG A 203 10.00 -4.94 -29.21
CA ARG A 203 8.71 -4.43 -28.75
C ARG A 203 8.56 -4.47 -27.23
N GLN A 204 9.02 -5.54 -26.56
CA GLN A 204 9.04 -5.63 -25.11
C GLN A 204 9.85 -4.50 -24.48
N ALA A 205 11.08 -4.30 -24.95
CA ALA A 205 11.95 -3.21 -24.51
C ALA A 205 11.28 -1.83 -24.73
N SER A 206 10.63 -1.64 -25.88
CA SER A 206 9.96 -0.39 -26.21
C SER A 206 8.75 -0.08 -25.33
N GLU A 207 8.02 -1.10 -24.86
CA GLU A 207 6.92 -0.89 -23.90
C GLU A 207 7.40 -0.81 -22.45
N ALA A 208 8.45 -1.53 -22.07
CA ALA A 208 9.08 -1.37 -20.76
C ALA A 208 9.52 0.09 -20.53
N LEU A 209 10.21 0.71 -21.50
CA LEU A 209 10.56 2.13 -21.47
C LEU A 209 9.33 3.04 -21.29
N ALA A 210 8.26 2.76 -22.03
CA ALA A 210 7.05 3.59 -22.01
C ALA A 210 6.24 3.44 -20.70
N VAL A 211 6.29 2.28 -20.07
CA VAL A 211 5.60 1.98 -18.79
C VAL A 211 6.40 2.52 -17.61
N ILE A 212 7.72 2.37 -17.59
CA ILE A 212 8.60 2.98 -16.57
C ILE A 212 8.39 4.50 -16.55
N LEU A 213 8.51 5.17 -17.70
CA LEU A 213 8.31 6.61 -17.80
C LEU A 213 6.89 7.04 -17.41
N PHE A 214 5.87 6.24 -17.70
CA PHE A 214 4.52 6.51 -17.20
C PHE A 214 4.51 6.50 -15.66
N HIS A 215 4.91 5.39 -15.02
CA HIS A 215 4.86 5.26 -13.55
C HIS A 215 5.74 6.27 -12.80
N LEU A 216 6.89 6.65 -13.35
CA LEU A 216 7.72 7.72 -12.80
C LEU A 216 7.06 9.10 -12.83
N THR A 217 6.16 9.35 -13.78
CA THR A 217 5.39 10.60 -13.89
C THR A 217 4.07 10.60 -13.13
N VAL A 218 3.57 9.44 -12.70
CA VAL A 218 2.34 9.35 -11.90
C VAL A 218 2.52 10.12 -10.58
N ASN A 219 1.54 10.96 -10.25
CA ASN A 219 1.53 11.93 -9.14
C ASN A 219 2.42 13.19 -9.29
N THR A 220 3.07 13.38 -10.43
CA THR A 220 3.97 14.53 -10.71
C THR A 220 3.29 15.59 -11.60
N GLU A 221 3.88 16.79 -11.73
CA GLU A 221 3.45 17.79 -12.73
C GLU A 221 4.04 17.53 -14.13
N ILE A 222 5.01 16.61 -14.24
CA ILE A 222 5.74 16.30 -15.47
C ILE A 222 4.91 15.34 -16.32
N ASN A 223 4.68 15.66 -17.59
CA ASN A 223 4.00 14.73 -18.49
C ASN A 223 4.97 13.77 -19.20
N PHE A 224 4.45 12.70 -19.81
CA PHE A 224 5.26 11.68 -20.46
C PHE A 224 6.23 12.23 -21.52
N ASP A 225 5.78 13.18 -22.36
CA ASP A 225 6.60 13.77 -23.42
C ASP A 225 7.79 14.56 -22.83
N GLU A 226 7.57 15.23 -21.69
CA GLU A 226 8.62 15.93 -20.92
C GLU A 226 9.58 14.96 -20.22
N ALA A 227 9.08 13.89 -19.61
CA ALA A 227 9.91 12.88 -18.96
C ALA A 227 10.77 12.09 -19.96
N LEU A 228 10.23 11.77 -21.14
CA LEU A 228 10.98 11.14 -22.23
C LEU A 228 12.06 12.07 -22.81
N ALA A 229 11.79 13.38 -22.87
CA ALA A 229 12.78 14.38 -23.26
C ALA A 229 13.87 14.58 -22.19
N ALA A 230 13.50 14.56 -20.91
CA ALA A 230 14.43 14.65 -19.79
C ALA A 230 15.32 13.41 -19.67
N LEU A 231 14.79 12.21 -19.90
CA LEU A 231 15.57 10.96 -19.96
C LEU A 231 16.59 10.98 -21.10
N ALA A 232 16.27 11.61 -22.24
CA ALA A 232 17.24 11.84 -23.31
C ALA A 232 18.30 12.89 -22.94
N GLU A 233 18.02 13.80 -22.01
CA GLU A 233 18.99 14.76 -21.49
C GLU A 233 19.97 14.09 -20.52
N ASP A 234 19.45 13.26 -19.61
CA ASP A 234 20.19 12.40 -18.68
C ASP A 234 21.15 11.44 -19.45
N ILE A 235 20.61 10.54 -20.28
CA ILE A 235 21.38 9.53 -21.05
C ILE A 235 22.40 10.12 -22.05
N SER A 236 22.35 11.43 -22.33
CA SER A 236 23.23 12.06 -23.32
C SER A 236 24.73 12.02 -22.96
N ASP A 237 25.10 11.90 -21.68
CA ASP A 237 26.50 11.70 -21.27
C ASP A 237 26.89 10.21 -21.06
N GLY A 238 25.92 9.30 -21.23
CA GLY A 238 26.08 7.86 -21.10
C GLY A 238 25.74 7.29 -19.71
N ILE A 239 25.25 8.13 -18.79
CA ILE A 239 24.84 7.75 -17.43
C ILE A 239 23.33 8.01 -17.26
N VAL A 240 22.71 7.45 -16.23
CA VAL A 240 21.36 7.79 -15.76
C VAL A 240 21.51 8.14 -14.28
N ASP A 241 21.72 9.41 -13.98
CA ASP A 241 21.97 9.91 -12.62
C ASP A 241 21.19 11.20 -12.28
N SER A 242 20.20 11.52 -13.12
CA SER A 242 19.41 12.78 -13.08
C SER A 242 20.23 14.02 -13.42
N GLN A 243 21.44 13.87 -13.95
CA GLN A 243 22.35 14.95 -14.29
C GLN A 243 22.77 14.82 -15.76
N ARG A 244 23.42 15.87 -16.24
CA ARG A 244 24.02 15.91 -17.57
C ARG A 244 25.36 16.61 -17.44
N ASN A 245 26.44 15.86 -17.64
CA ASN A 245 27.82 16.29 -17.40
C ASN A 245 28.04 16.82 -15.95
N GLY A 246 27.31 16.28 -14.97
CA GLY A 246 27.37 16.66 -13.56
C GLY A 246 26.56 17.90 -13.17
N GLU A 247 25.66 18.39 -14.05
CA GLU A 247 24.69 19.45 -13.74
C GLU A 247 23.26 18.85 -13.74
N PRO A 248 22.38 19.11 -12.75
CA PRO A 248 21.06 18.49 -12.67
C PRO A 248 20.15 18.78 -13.89
N VAL A 249 19.49 17.73 -14.40
CA VAL A 249 18.45 17.85 -15.45
C VAL A 249 17.24 18.58 -14.85
N ALA A 250 16.92 19.76 -15.38
CA ALA A 250 15.98 20.69 -14.73
C ALA A 250 14.55 20.13 -14.54
N THR A 251 14.12 19.21 -15.40
CA THR A 251 12.84 18.50 -15.28
C THR A 251 12.90 17.48 -14.13
N PHE A 252 13.99 16.73 -14.02
CA PHE A 252 14.20 15.73 -12.97
C PHE A 252 14.61 16.33 -11.62
N ALA A 253 15.04 17.59 -11.56
CA ALA A 253 15.20 18.32 -10.30
C ALA A 253 13.88 18.50 -9.51
N GLN A 254 12.73 18.19 -10.12
CA GLN A 254 11.41 18.12 -9.45
C GLN A 254 11.05 16.70 -8.98
N LEU A 255 11.91 15.71 -9.28
CA LEU A 255 11.81 14.31 -8.86
C LEU A 255 13.02 13.94 -8.00
N PRO A 256 13.02 14.29 -6.69
CA PRO A 256 14.04 13.76 -5.79
C PRO A 256 14.05 12.23 -5.86
N ASP A 257 15.27 11.70 -5.88
CA ASP A 257 15.59 10.28 -5.89
C ASP A 257 15.06 9.52 -7.12
N LEU A 258 15.08 10.14 -8.32
CA LEU A 258 14.76 9.47 -9.58
C LEU A 258 15.51 8.13 -9.73
N VAL A 259 16.79 8.06 -9.37
CA VAL A 259 17.60 6.82 -9.44
C VAL A 259 17.04 5.75 -8.50
N ALA A 260 16.78 6.09 -7.23
CA ALA A 260 16.18 5.17 -6.27
C ALA A 260 14.75 4.75 -6.67
N ARG A 261 13.95 5.66 -7.22
CA ARG A 261 12.63 5.35 -7.80
C ARG A 261 12.77 4.41 -9.00
N TRP A 262 13.70 4.68 -9.90
CA TRP A 262 13.98 3.86 -11.10
C TRP A 262 14.48 2.46 -10.74
N GLN A 263 15.22 2.32 -9.64
CA GLN A 263 15.72 1.05 -9.10
C GLN A 263 14.66 0.29 -8.28
N ALA A 264 13.88 0.99 -7.43
CA ALA A 264 12.82 0.40 -6.62
C ALA A 264 11.57 -0.02 -7.43
N LEU A 265 11.45 0.42 -8.69
CA LEU A 265 10.43 -0.12 -9.59
C LEU A 265 10.71 -1.59 -9.87
N ALA A 266 9.91 -2.48 -9.26
CA ALA A 266 9.83 -3.89 -9.63
C ALA A 266 9.27 -4.03 -11.06
N VAL A 267 10.09 -3.74 -12.08
CA VAL A 267 9.66 -3.43 -13.46
C VAL A 267 8.71 -4.48 -14.04
N ARG A 268 8.96 -5.77 -13.75
CA ARG A 268 8.14 -6.89 -14.24
C ARG A 268 6.68 -6.82 -13.77
N HIS A 269 6.41 -6.19 -12.63
CA HIS A 269 5.09 -6.06 -12.01
C HIS A 269 4.45 -4.69 -12.21
N LEU A 270 5.02 -3.81 -13.06
CA LEU A 270 4.38 -2.56 -13.42
C LEU A 270 3.21 -2.82 -14.38
N SER A 271 2.03 -2.31 -14.03
CA SER A 271 0.83 -2.36 -14.87
C SER A 271 1.02 -1.55 -16.16
N VAL A 272 0.56 -2.11 -17.28
CA VAL A 272 0.54 -1.48 -18.61
C VAL A 272 -0.77 -0.70 -18.74
N PRO A 273 -0.77 0.65 -18.77
CA PRO A 273 -2.00 1.43 -18.58
C PRO A 273 -3.11 1.17 -19.62
N GLY A 274 -4.34 0.99 -19.15
CA GLY A 274 -5.54 0.87 -19.98
C GLY A 274 -5.74 -0.51 -20.63
N THR A 275 -5.03 -1.53 -20.16
CA THR A 275 -5.10 -2.92 -20.63
C THR A 275 -6.09 -3.80 -19.87
N SER A 276 -6.83 -3.25 -18.91
CA SER A 276 -7.86 -3.94 -18.11
C SER A 276 -8.89 -4.77 -18.90
N LEU A 277 -9.15 -4.42 -20.16
CA LEU A 277 -9.99 -5.18 -21.08
C LEU A 277 -9.38 -6.53 -21.53
N LEU A 278 -8.12 -6.82 -21.16
CA LEU A 278 -7.41 -8.06 -21.50
C LEU A 278 -7.43 -9.11 -20.37
N THR A 279 -8.02 -8.79 -19.22
CA THR A 279 -8.09 -9.68 -18.05
C THR A 279 -9.55 -9.91 -17.64
N ASP A 280 -9.83 -11.11 -17.12
CA ASP A 280 -11.15 -11.44 -16.60
C ASP A 280 -11.43 -10.75 -15.24
N ASP A 281 -10.40 -10.22 -14.56
CA ASP A 281 -10.51 -9.51 -13.27
C ASP A 281 -10.52 -7.97 -13.40
N GLY A 282 -10.44 -7.44 -14.63
CA GLY A 282 -10.51 -6.01 -14.93
C GLY A 282 -9.29 -5.21 -14.47
N LYS A 283 -8.16 -5.87 -14.19
CA LYS A 283 -6.88 -5.20 -13.89
C LYS A 283 -6.04 -4.99 -15.14
N ASP A 284 -5.32 -3.88 -15.19
CA ASP A 284 -4.28 -3.68 -16.20
C ASP A 284 -3.22 -4.78 -16.08
N ILE A 285 -2.86 -5.41 -17.21
CA ILE A 285 -1.85 -6.47 -17.24
C ILE A 285 -0.50 -5.90 -16.79
N THR A 286 0.32 -6.72 -16.14
CA THR A 286 1.68 -6.35 -15.76
C THR A 286 2.69 -6.62 -16.89
N LEU A 287 3.90 -6.06 -16.82
CA LEU A 287 4.92 -6.20 -17.88
C LEU A 287 5.40 -7.65 -18.12
N ASP A 288 5.32 -8.52 -17.12
CA ASP A 288 5.48 -9.97 -17.27
C ASP A 288 4.35 -10.64 -18.08
N GLN A 289 3.13 -10.09 -18.02
CA GLN A 289 1.95 -10.50 -18.78
C GLN A 289 1.86 -9.86 -20.17
N LEU A 290 2.80 -9.00 -20.56
CA LEU A 290 2.87 -8.33 -21.86
C LEU A 290 2.67 -9.24 -23.11
N PRO A 291 3.02 -10.55 -23.12
CA PRO A 291 2.60 -11.48 -24.18
C PRO A 291 1.10 -11.46 -24.52
N LEU A 292 0.21 -11.18 -23.54
CA LEU A 292 -1.24 -11.09 -23.75
C LEU A 292 -1.61 -9.91 -24.66
N LEU A 293 -1.14 -8.71 -24.34
CA LEU A 293 -1.32 -7.51 -25.17
C LEU A 293 -0.73 -7.72 -26.57
N LEU A 294 0.48 -8.27 -26.65
CA LEU A 294 1.14 -8.46 -27.94
C LEU A 294 0.46 -9.53 -28.81
N HIS A 295 -0.19 -10.53 -28.21
CA HIS A 295 -1.06 -11.47 -28.93
C HIS A 295 -2.37 -10.81 -29.41
N ALA A 296 -2.99 -9.98 -28.57
CA ALA A 296 -4.19 -9.23 -28.92
C ALA A 296 -3.94 -8.26 -30.10
N GLU A 297 -2.84 -7.51 -30.05
CA GLU A 297 -2.43 -6.60 -31.12
C GLU A 297 -2.03 -7.32 -32.42
N ALA A 298 -1.31 -8.45 -32.31
CA ALA A 298 -0.98 -9.28 -33.46
C ALA A 298 -2.27 -9.75 -34.15
N SER A 299 -3.29 -10.14 -33.37
CA SER A 299 -4.60 -10.55 -33.88
C SER A 299 -5.36 -9.38 -34.52
N ALA A 300 -5.43 -8.23 -33.85
CA ALA A 300 -6.15 -7.04 -34.32
C ALA A 300 -5.50 -6.41 -35.58
N SER A 301 -4.17 -6.47 -35.71
CA SER A 301 -3.42 -6.00 -36.89
C SER A 301 -3.38 -6.99 -38.06
N GLY A 302 -4.03 -8.16 -37.93
CA GLY A 302 -4.17 -9.16 -38.99
C GLY A 302 -3.00 -10.14 -39.13
N GLY A 303 -2.17 -10.27 -38.10
CA GLY A 303 -1.18 -11.34 -37.93
C GLY A 303 -1.83 -12.69 -37.64
N SER A 304 -1.01 -13.73 -37.47
CA SER A 304 -1.47 -15.09 -37.13
C SER A 304 -0.49 -15.80 -36.19
N VAL A 305 0.13 -15.03 -35.29
CA VAL A 305 1.09 -15.52 -34.29
C VAL A 305 0.30 -16.06 -33.10
N MET A 306 0.62 -17.29 -32.66
CA MET A 306 -0.04 -17.89 -31.49
C MET A 306 0.63 -17.38 -30.21
N LEU A 307 -0.14 -17.22 -29.13
CA LEU A 307 0.41 -16.87 -27.80
C LEU A 307 1.51 -17.84 -27.35
N SER A 308 1.41 -19.12 -27.75
CA SER A 308 2.44 -20.14 -27.51
C SER A 308 3.79 -19.83 -28.15
N ASP A 309 3.81 -19.12 -29.29
CA ASP A 309 5.05 -18.76 -29.98
C ASP A 309 5.73 -17.58 -29.27
N ILE A 310 4.92 -16.66 -28.76
CA ILE A 310 5.32 -15.46 -28.02
C ILE A 310 5.90 -15.84 -26.65
N ASN A 311 5.24 -16.73 -25.90
CA ASN A 311 5.67 -17.20 -24.59
C ASN A 311 6.99 -18.00 -24.59
N THR A 312 7.61 -18.26 -25.75
CA THR A 312 8.94 -18.91 -25.82
C THR A 312 10.12 -17.96 -25.59
N VAL A 313 9.88 -16.65 -25.55
CA VAL A 313 10.92 -15.65 -25.34
C VAL A 313 10.80 -15.10 -23.92
N ALA A 314 11.75 -15.46 -23.07
CA ALA A 314 11.82 -14.94 -21.71
C ALA A 314 11.98 -13.41 -21.72
N PHE A 315 11.26 -12.74 -20.83
CA PHE A 315 11.39 -11.31 -20.60
C PHE A 315 12.66 -11.05 -19.78
N GLU A 316 13.80 -10.97 -20.47
CA GLU A 316 15.13 -10.69 -19.92
C GLU A 316 15.24 -9.20 -19.54
N ASN A 317 14.42 -8.80 -18.57
CA ASN A 317 14.40 -7.45 -18.03
C ASN A 317 15.59 -7.24 -17.10
N ARG A 318 16.70 -6.76 -17.67
CA ARG A 318 17.72 -6.03 -16.92
C ARG A 318 17.79 -4.63 -17.52
N ILE A 319 17.29 -3.66 -16.75
CA ILE A 319 17.92 -2.33 -16.74
C ILE A 319 19.36 -2.62 -16.31
N LYS A 320 20.36 -2.01 -16.96
CA LYS A 320 21.73 -2.23 -16.52
C LYS A 320 21.87 -1.66 -15.11
N SER A 321 22.26 -2.50 -14.15
CA SER A 321 22.53 -2.15 -12.76
C SER A 321 23.46 -0.91 -12.70
N PHE A 322 23.02 0.12 -11.97
CA PHE A 322 23.82 1.34 -11.76
C PHE A 322 24.55 1.25 -10.43
N GLY A 323 25.85 0.95 -10.50
CA GLY A 323 26.74 0.79 -9.36
C GLY A 323 27.91 -0.13 -9.72
N PRO A 324 28.81 -0.42 -8.77
CA PRO A 324 29.45 -1.73 -8.74
C PRO A 324 28.37 -2.82 -8.52
N ASP A 325 28.71 -4.05 -8.88
CA ASP A 325 27.88 -5.25 -8.93
C ASP A 325 28.89 -6.36 -8.63
N LEU A 326 29.04 -6.68 -7.34
CA LEU A 326 30.23 -7.35 -6.78
C LEU A 326 30.22 -8.86 -7.04
N ASP A 327 29.09 -9.52 -6.85
CA ASP A 327 28.91 -10.96 -7.09
C ASP A 327 28.65 -11.30 -8.58
N SER A 328 28.22 -10.31 -9.38
CA SER A 328 27.79 -10.44 -10.78
C SER A 328 26.46 -11.17 -10.99
N ASP A 329 25.58 -11.24 -9.97
CA ASP A 329 24.18 -11.65 -10.07
C ASP A 329 23.45 -10.77 -11.08
N GLY A 330 23.66 -9.44 -11.04
CA GLY A 330 22.95 -8.45 -11.83
C GLY A 330 22.14 -7.37 -11.09
N TYR A 331 22.08 -7.38 -9.76
CA TYR A 331 21.76 -6.19 -8.96
C TYR A 331 23.06 -5.39 -8.68
N PRO A 332 23.01 -4.05 -8.58
CA PRO A 332 24.17 -3.27 -8.15
C PRO A 332 24.19 -3.19 -6.62
N ASP A 333 25.38 -3.14 -6.01
CA ASP A 333 25.62 -3.16 -4.55
C ASP A 333 24.79 -2.18 -3.68
N VAL A 334 24.14 -1.18 -4.30
CA VAL A 334 23.33 -0.15 -3.65
C VAL A 334 21.86 -0.56 -3.47
N VAL A 335 21.39 -1.56 -4.21
CA VAL A 335 20.03 -2.15 -4.10
C VAL A 335 20.04 -3.67 -4.28
N ASP A 336 21.22 -4.28 -4.24
CA ASP A 336 21.37 -5.71 -4.01
C ASP A 336 21.11 -5.98 -2.52
N ASP A 337 20.33 -7.01 -2.20
CA ASP A 337 20.05 -7.41 -0.83
C ASP A 337 21.08 -8.44 -0.30
N ASP A 338 21.92 -9.01 -1.17
CA ASP A 338 22.99 -10.00 -0.92
C ASP A 338 24.19 -9.62 -1.83
N ILE A 339 24.90 -8.55 -1.44
CA ILE A 339 25.82 -7.79 -2.31
C ILE A 339 26.99 -8.64 -2.86
N ASP A 340 27.41 -9.68 -2.16
CA ASP A 340 28.54 -10.54 -2.57
C ASP A 340 28.15 -11.99 -2.92
N GLY A 341 26.88 -12.35 -2.76
CA GLY A 341 26.26 -13.55 -3.32
C GLY A 341 26.55 -14.83 -2.53
N ASP A 342 26.83 -14.71 -1.23
CA ASP A 342 27.14 -15.85 -0.35
C ASP A 342 25.88 -16.55 0.20
N GLY A 343 24.73 -15.86 0.18
CA GLY A 343 23.42 -16.34 0.62
C GLY A 343 22.90 -15.72 1.92
N TYR A 344 23.65 -14.82 2.54
CA TYR A 344 23.21 -13.98 3.66
C TYR A 344 22.80 -12.59 3.14
N LEU A 345 21.75 -12.02 3.74
CA LEU A 345 21.28 -10.69 3.34
C LEU A 345 22.11 -9.63 4.07
N ASN A 346 22.48 -8.53 3.40
CA ASN A 346 23.32 -7.44 3.93
C ASN A 346 22.88 -6.90 5.31
N ALA A 347 21.59 -7.01 5.64
CA ALA A 347 21.02 -6.54 6.90
C ALA A 347 21.31 -7.48 8.10
N ASN A 348 21.70 -8.72 7.81
CA ASN A 348 21.99 -9.81 8.74
C ASN A 348 23.42 -10.34 8.55
N ASP A 349 24.27 -9.55 7.91
CA ASP A 349 25.61 -9.89 7.46
C ASP A 349 26.57 -8.79 7.94
N ALA A 350 27.62 -9.19 8.65
CA ALA A 350 28.61 -8.27 9.21
C ALA A 350 29.64 -7.78 8.16
N PHE A 351 29.84 -8.54 7.08
CA PHE A 351 30.74 -8.20 5.97
C PHE A 351 30.06 -8.29 4.60
N PRO A 352 29.05 -7.43 4.27
CA PRO A 352 28.27 -7.48 3.02
C PRO A 352 29.01 -7.13 1.72
N ARG A 353 30.30 -7.45 1.64
CA ARG A 353 31.25 -7.20 0.55
C ARG A 353 32.39 -8.22 0.50
N ASP A 354 32.36 -9.28 1.30
CA ASP A 354 33.32 -10.36 1.30
C ASP A 354 32.59 -11.71 1.42
N ALA A 355 32.25 -12.34 0.29
CA ALA A 355 31.53 -13.62 0.18
C ALA A 355 32.24 -14.85 0.79
N THR A 356 33.20 -14.63 1.68
CA THR A 356 33.78 -15.64 2.55
C THR A 356 33.56 -15.37 4.04
N GLU A 357 32.89 -14.27 4.41
CA GLU A 357 32.60 -13.84 5.78
C GLU A 357 31.18 -13.25 5.88
N TRP A 358 30.36 -13.70 6.82
CA TRP A 358 29.01 -13.14 7.05
C TRP A 358 28.70 -12.85 8.54
N LEU A 359 29.52 -13.37 9.45
CA LEU A 359 29.37 -13.26 10.89
C LEU A 359 30.62 -12.59 11.50
N ASP A 360 30.39 -11.77 12.52
CA ASP A 360 31.36 -11.06 13.37
C ASP A 360 30.83 -11.26 14.80
N THR A 361 31.24 -12.34 15.48
CA THR A 361 30.62 -12.73 16.75
C THR A 361 30.99 -11.78 17.90
N ASP A 362 32.21 -11.23 17.92
CA ASP A 362 32.69 -10.31 18.95
C ASP A 362 32.55 -8.81 18.62
N GLY A 363 32.42 -8.44 17.34
CA GLY A 363 32.38 -7.05 16.87
C GLY A 363 33.75 -6.38 16.74
N ASP A 364 34.85 -7.15 16.65
CA ASP A 364 36.23 -6.70 16.41
C ASP A 364 36.38 -6.07 15.01
N GLY A 365 35.63 -6.59 14.03
CA GLY A 365 35.69 -6.22 12.62
C GLY A 365 36.57 -7.14 11.76
N LEU A 366 36.85 -8.35 12.25
CA LEU A 366 37.28 -9.52 11.49
C LEU A 366 36.10 -10.52 11.43
N GLY A 367 35.99 -11.26 10.32
CA GLY A 367 34.92 -12.24 10.15
C GLY A 367 35.34 -13.62 10.59
N ASN A 368 34.38 -14.42 11.06
CA ASN A 368 34.62 -15.71 11.71
C ASN A 368 35.42 -16.76 10.89
N ASN A 369 35.52 -16.66 9.56
CA ASN A 369 36.38 -17.56 8.77
C ASN A 369 37.82 -17.02 8.56
N ALA A 370 38.09 -15.79 9.01
CA ALA A 370 39.37 -15.09 8.92
C ALA A 370 39.94 -14.63 10.27
N ASP A 371 39.14 -14.59 11.33
CA ASP A 371 39.65 -14.57 12.69
C ASP A 371 40.27 -15.92 13.06
N ALA A 372 40.77 -16.00 14.28
CA ALA A 372 41.35 -17.18 14.90
C ALA A 372 40.99 -17.27 16.40
N ASP A 373 40.03 -16.46 16.87
CA ASP A 373 39.57 -16.24 18.25
C ASP A 373 38.18 -15.55 18.13
N ASP A 374 37.23 -16.26 17.50
CA ASP A 374 35.96 -15.77 16.92
C ASP A 374 35.05 -14.95 17.87
N ASP A 375 35.17 -15.15 19.18
CA ASP A 375 34.43 -14.43 20.21
C ASP A 375 35.31 -13.57 21.16
N ASN A 376 36.63 -13.53 20.90
CA ASN A 376 37.67 -12.78 21.60
C ASN A 376 37.78 -13.04 23.11
N ASP A 377 37.41 -14.24 23.59
CA ASP A 377 37.61 -14.63 24.99
C ASP A 377 39.11 -14.85 25.34
N GLY A 378 39.93 -15.15 24.32
CA GLY A 378 41.37 -15.36 24.41
C GLY A 378 41.84 -16.80 24.13
N TYR A 379 40.95 -17.72 23.76
CA TYR A 379 41.23 -19.09 23.32
C TYR A 379 40.97 -19.23 21.81
N PRO A 380 41.98 -19.62 21.00
CA PRO A 380 41.79 -19.71 19.56
C PRO A 380 40.81 -20.82 19.13
N ASP A 381 39.95 -20.60 18.12
CA ASP A 381 38.89 -21.54 17.66
C ASP A 381 39.36 -22.98 17.41
N ASN A 382 40.65 -23.16 17.10
CA ASN A 382 41.25 -24.47 16.84
C ASN A 382 41.71 -25.21 18.11
N GLU A 383 41.67 -24.55 19.26
CA GLU A 383 41.92 -25.05 20.62
C GLU A 383 40.69 -24.86 21.54
N ASP A 384 39.65 -24.21 21.03
CA ASP A 384 38.36 -23.94 21.67
C ASP A 384 37.26 -24.97 21.30
N ALA A 385 36.35 -25.25 22.24
CA ALA A 385 35.20 -26.13 22.04
C ALA A 385 33.91 -25.42 21.61
N PHE A 386 33.73 -24.14 22.00
CA PHE A 386 32.59 -23.29 21.68
C PHE A 386 33.04 -21.92 21.12
N PRO A 387 33.66 -21.86 19.93
CA PRO A 387 34.27 -20.62 19.40
C PRO A 387 33.33 -19.43 19.16
N LEU A 388 32.05 -19.51 19.54
CA LEU A 388 31.04 -18.47 19.34
C LEU A 388 30.37 -18.05 20.66
N ASP A 389 30.85 -18.53 21.80
CA ASP A 389 30.34 -18.20 23.13
C ASP A 389 31.51 -17.75 24.03
N PRO A 390 31.73 -16.43 24.21
CA PRO A 390 32.87 -15.89 24.96
C PRO A 390 32.77 -16.11 26.48
N THR A 391 31.89 -17.00 26.91
CA THR A 391 31.82 -17.52 28.28
C THR A 391 32.22 -19.00 28.39
N GLU A 392 32.50 -19.69 27.28
CA GLU A 392 32.82 -21.12 27.24
C GLU A 392 33.93 -21.45 26.23
N TRP A 393 35.04 -22.05 26.68
CA TRP A 393 36.18 -22.40 25.79
C TRP A 393 36.58 -23.89 25.85
N LEU A 394 36.01 -24.65 26.80
CA LEU A 394 36.39 -26.03 27.08
C LEU A 394 35.13 -26.89 27.22
N ASP A 395 35.20 -28.09 26.65
CA ASP A 395 34.23 -29.19 26.75
C ASP A 395 35.06 -30.42 27.12
N THR A 396 35.01 -30.84 28.39
CA THR A 396 35.92 -31.86 28.92
C THR A 396 35.41 -33.29 28.70
N ASP A 397 34.10 -33.52 28.69
CA ASP A 397 33.49 -34.83 28.42
C ASP A 397 33.11 -35.04 26.93
N GLY A 398 32.79 -33.97 26.20
CA GLY A 398 32.33 -33.98 24.81
C GLY A 398 30.81 -34.05 24.60
N ASP A 399 30.01 -33.68 25.59
CA ASP A 399 28.54 -33.62 25.58
C ASP A 399 28.00 -32.49 24.68
N GLY A 400 28.68 -31.34 24.67
CA GLY A 400 28.29 -30.13 23.96
C GLY A 400 27.69 -29.02 24.85
N ILE A 401 27.92 -29.06 26.16
CA ILE A 401 27.81 -27.93 27.09
C ILE A 401 29.24 -27.55 27.55
N GLY A 402 29.50 -26.27 27.77
CA GLY A 402 30.83 -25.77 28.13
C GLY A 402 31.09 -25.72 29.63
N ASN A 403 32.33 -25.92 30.03
CA ASN A 403 32.74 -26.14 31.42
C ASN A 403 32.41 -25.02 32.44
N ASN A 404 31.97 -23.82 32.04
CA ASN A 404 31.50 -22.80 32.98
C ASN A 404 29.96 -22.80 33.17
N ALA A 405 29.24 -23.52 32.31
CA ALA A 405 27.77 -23.68 32.33
C ALA A 405 27.32 -25.14 32.52
N ASP A 406 28.16 -26.13 32.20
CA ASP A 406 27.95 -27.52 32.58
C ASP A 406 28.02 -27.62 34.11
N PRO A 407 27.09 -28.33 34.76
CA PRO A 407 27.26 -28.70 36.15
C PRO A 407 28.12 -29.95 36.37
N ASP A 408 28.50 -30.75 35.36
CA ASP A 408 29.19 -32.06 35.46
C ASP A 408 30.25 -32.19 34.34
N ASP A 409 31.34 -31.45 34.47
CA ASP A 409 32.39 -31.17 33.48
C ASP A 409 33.02 -32.40 32.79
N ASP A 410 33.02 -33.57 33.44
CA ASP A 410 33.59 -34.81 32.90
C ASP A 410 32.59 -35.98 32.77
N ASN A 411 31.33 -35.76 33.16
CA ASN A 411 30.16 -36.62 32.95
C ASN A 411 30.33 -38.05 33.50
N ASP A 412 31.04 -38.16 34.64
CA ASP A 412 31.09 -39.40 35.41
C ASP A 412 29.82 -39.60 36.28
N GLY A 413 29.07 -38.52 36.50
CA GLY A 413 27.78 -38.47 37.18
C GLY A 413 27.77 -37.70 38.51
N TYR A 414 28.86 -37.01 38.85
CA TYR A 414 28.98 -36.10 39.99
C TYR A 414 29.19 -34.65 39.51
N THR A 415 28.46 -33.70 40.07
CA THR A 415 28.58 -32.30 39.62
C THR A 415 29.89 -31.65 40.12
N ASP A 416 30.45 -30.64 39.43
CA ASP A 416 31.76 -30.04 39.80
C ASP A 416 31.79 -29.43 41.21
N ALA A 417 30.61 -29.05 41.71
CA ALA A 417 30.44 -28.55 43.07
C ALA A 417 30.49 -29.66 44.14
N GLN A 418 30.41 -30.92 43.71
CA GLN A 418 30.48 -32.16 44.50
C GLN A 418 31.77 -32.94 44.21
N ASP A 419 32.37 -32.74 43.05
CA ASP A 419 33.58 -33.41 42.59
C ASP A 419 34.88 -32.73 43.10
N ALA A 420 35.86 -33.53 43.51
CA ALA A 420 37.17 -33.06 43.94
C ALA A 420 38.18 -32.85 42.78
N PHE A 421 37.99 -33.54 41.66
CA PHE A 421 38.76 -33.47 40.42
C PHE A 421 37.82 -33.42 39.20
N PRO A 422 37.03 -32.34 39.01
CA PRO A 422 35.98 -32.22 37.97
C PRO A 422 36.46 -32.23 36.50
N LEU A 423 37.65 -32.76 36.20
CA LEU A 423 38.21 -32.89 34.86
C LEU A 423 38.87 -34.27 34.64
N ASP A 424 38.58 -35.25 35.51
CA ASP A 424 39.06 -36.63 35.43
C ASP A 424 37.96 -37.61 35.90
N ALA A 425 37.13 -38.03 34.94
CA ALA A 425 36.02 -38.99 35.05
C ALA A 425 36.40 -40.41 35.53
N THR A 426 37.53 -40.55 36.22
CA THR A 426 37.95 -41.74 36.95
C THR A 426 38.21 -41.49 38.44
N GLU A 427 38.14 -40.25 38.92
CA GLU A 427 38.47 -39.85 40.30
C GLU A 427 37.57 -38.68 40.77
N TRP A 428 36.37 -38.95 41.29
CA TRP A 428 35.44 -37.88 41.73
C TRP A 428 35.61 -37.41 43.18
N LEU A 429 36.40 -38.14 43.99
CA LEU A 429 36.47 -37.95 45.44
C LEU A 429 37.91 -37.99 45.96
N ASP A 430 38.28 -36.97 46.75
CA ASP A 430 39.50 -36.85 47.55
C ASP A 430 39.06 -36.73 49.02
N THR A 431 39.02 -37.85 49.75
CA THR A 431 38.43 -37.88 51.09
C THR A 431 39.30 -37.15 52.13
N ASP A 432 40.63 -37.25 52.07
CA ASP A 432 41.54 -36.61 53.04
C ASP A 432 42.06 -35.22 52.59
N GLY A 433 42.00 -34.90 51.30
CA GLY A 433 42.46 -33.64 50.70
C GLY A 433 43.97 -33.58 50.42
N ASP A 434 44.64 -34.72 50.28
CA ASP A 434 46.07 -34.86 49.92
C ASP A 434 46.35 -34.41 48.47
N GLY A 435 45.37 -34.54 47.58
CA GLY A 435 45.46 -34.29 46.14
C GLY A 435 45.63 -35.55 45.29
N ILE A 436 45.22 -36.71 45.79
CA ILE A 436 45.13 -38.00 45.10
C ILE A 436 43.72 -38.54 45.31
N GLY A 437 43.01 -38.90 44.22
CA GLY A 437 41.66 -39.44 44.33
C GLY A 437 41.63 -40.85 44.90
N ASN A 438 40.53 -41.19 45.57
CA ASN A 438 40.33 -42.44 46.31
C ASN A 438 40.48 -43.71 45.43
N ASN A 439 40.27 -43.67 44.10
CA ASN A 439 40.52 -44.86 43.26
C ASN A 439 42.02 -45.10 42.99
N ALA A 440 42.88 -44.11 43.30
CA ALA A 440 44.33 -44.16 43.17
C ALA A 440 45.10 -44.18 44.51
N ASP A 441 44.49 -43.74 45.61
CA ASP A 441 45.07 -43.87 46.96
C ASP A 441 44.86 -45.29 47.57
N ALA A 442 45.24 -45.45 48.84
CA ALA A 442 45.23 -46.72 49.57
C ALA A 442 45.18 -46.54 51.11
N ASP A 443 44.76 -45.36 51.55
CA ASP A 443 44.57 -44.90 52.93
C ASP A 443 43.65 -43.67 52.85
N ASP A 444 42.50 -43.80 52.18
CA ASP A 444 41.73 -42.71 51.53
C ASP A 444 41.29 -41.57 52.49
N ASP A 445 41.23 -41.82 53.80
CA ASP A 445 40.95 -40.81 54.83
C ASP A 445 42.18 -40.40 55.68
N ASN A 446 43.29 -41.12 55.57
CA ASN A 446 44.58 -40.85 56.19
C ASN A 446 44.55 -40.79 57.74
N ASP A 447 43.60 -41.48 58.39
CA ASP A 447 43.54 -41.61 59.85
C ASP A 447 44.71 -42.46 60.41
N GLY A 448 45.23 -43.37 59.57
CA GLY A 448 46.31 -44.31 59.86
C GLY A 448 45.93 -45.80 59.78
N TYR A 449 44.71 -46.14 59.36
CA TYR A 449 44.22 -47.49 59.07
C TYR A 449 43.88 -47.66 57.57
N PRO A 450 44.73 -48.35 56.78
CA PRO A 450 44.50 -48.50 55.33
C PRO A 450 43.17 -49.17 54.98
N ASP A 451 42.53 -48.74 53.89
CA ASP A 451 41.15 -49.08 53.49
C ASP A 451 40.80 -50.58 53.56
N ASN A 452 41.78 -51.44 53.29
CA ASN A 452 41.60 -52.88 53.30
C ASN A 452 41.55 -53.51 54.71
N GLU A 453 41.85 -52.76 55.76
CA GLU A 453 41.80 -53.16 57.18
C GLU A 453 40.79 -52.32 57.99
N ASP A 454 40.23 -51.25 57.43
CA ASP A 454 39.19 -50.43 58.06
C ASP A 454 37.75 -50.90 57.73
N ALA A 455 36.79 -50.52 58.58
CA ALA A 455 35.35 -50.69 58.35
C ALA A 455 34.73 -49.47 57.65
N PHE A 456 35.29 -48.28 57.87
CA PHE A 456 34.88 -46.98 57.32
C PHE A 456 36.08 -46.34 56.61
N PRO A 457 36.57 -46.93 55.51
CA PRO A 457 37.80 -46.51 54.83
C PRO A 457 37.82 -45.07 54.30
N LEU A 458 36.71 -44.33 54.43
CA LEU A 458 36.52 -42.97 53.95
C LEU A 458 36.09 -42.02 55.09
N ASP A 459 36.22 -42.41 56.36
CA ASP A 459 35.86 -41.57 57.52
C ASP A 459 37.01 -41.55 58.54
N PRO A 460 37.81 -40.47 58.58
CA PRO A 460 39.00 -40.41 59.43
C PRO A 460 38.70 -40.25 60.93
N THR A 461 37.44 -40.41 61.32
CA THR A 461 36.99 -40.45 62.70
C THR A 461 36.43 -41.82 63.11
N GLU A 462 36.14 -42.72 62.17
CA GLU A 462 35.55 -44.03 62.43
C GLU A 462 36.40 -45.20 61.92
N TRP A 463 36.47 -46.26 62.72
CA TRP A 463 37.24 -47.48 62.37
C TRP A 463 36.58 -48.77 62.91
N LEU A 464 35.35 -48.67 63.43
CA LEU A 464 34.68 -49.73 64.20
C LEU A 464 33.17 -49.55 64.17
N ASP A 465 32.42 -50.65 64.16
CA ASP A 465 30.95 -50.74 64.09
C ASP A 465 30.52 -51.76 65.19
N THR A 466 29.58 -51.38 66.07
CA THR A 466 29.24 -52.18 67.27
C THR A 466 28.33 -53.36 66.93
N ASP A 467 27.23 -53.07 66.25
CA ASP A 467 26.11 -53.97 66.07
C ASP A 467 26.24 -54.78 64.75
N GLY A 468 27.06 -54.27 63.82
CA GLY A 468 27.41 -54.84 62.53
C GLY A 468 26.50 -54.40 61.39
N ASP A 469 25.77 -53.28 61.51
CA ASP A 469 24.80 -52.82 60.51
C ASP A 469 25.41 -52.02 59.35
N GLY A 470 26.61 -51.46 59.56
CA GLY A 470 27.35 -50.67 58.58
C GLY A 470 27.45 -49.17 58.87
N ILE A 471 27.24 -48.72 60.11
CA ILE A 471 27.62 -47.38 60.59
C ILE A 471 28.69 -47.50 61.70
N GLY A 472 29.61 -46.53 61.80
CA GLY A 472 30.80 -46.64 62.62
C GLY A 472 30.68 -45.92 63.97
N ASN A 473 30.80 -46.65 65.08
CA ASN A 473 30.65 -46.26 66.49
C ASN A 473 30.49 -44.76 66.88
N ASN A 474 31.45 -43.85 66.58
CA ASN A 474 31.31 -42.44 66.99
C ASN A 474 30.48 -41.60 65.99
N ALA A 475 30.07 -42.20 64.87
CA ALA A 475 29.06 -41.76 63.91
C ALA A 475 27.85 -42.71 63.83
N ASP A 476 27.94 -43.95 64.33
CA ASP A 476 26.84 -44.89 64.52
C ASP A 476 25.87 -44.25 65.50
N PRO A 477 24.72 -43.81 64.99
CA PRO A 477 23.88 -42.97 65.77
C PRO A 477 22.95 -43.82 66.62
N ASP A 478 22.82 -45.15 66.46
CA ASP A 478 22.04 -46.07 67.32
C ASP A 478 22.93 -47.29 67.59
N ASP A 479 23.98 -47.08 68.41
CA ASP A 479 25.16 -47.94 68.58
C ASP A 479 24.79 -49.34 69.19
N ASP A 480 23.50 -49.61 69.48
CA ASP A 480 22.95 -50.96 69.73
C ASP A 480 21.56 -51.34 69.13
N ASN A 481 20.96 -50.47 68.33
CA ASN A 481 19.91 -50.73 67.31
C ASN A 481 18.54 -51.20 67.85
N ASP A 482 17.87 -50.38 68.69
CA ASP A 482 16.41 -50.54 68.93
C ASP A 482 15.50 -49.79 67.97
N GLY A 483 16.07 -48.90 67.16
CA GLY A 483 15.36 -48.00 66.26
C GLY A 483 15.32 -46.55 66.75
N TYR A 484 16.17 -46.18 67.70
CA TYR A 484 16.31 -44.82 68.21
C TYR A 484 17.76 -44.46 68.52
N THR A 485 18.19 -43.34 67.97
CA THR A 485 19.60 -43.00 67.88
C THR A 485 20.16 -42.34 69.14
N ASP A 486 21.27 -42.77 69.76
CA ASP A 486 22.26 -42.10 70.64
C ASP A 486 22.19 -40.59 70.91
N ALA A 487 21.81 -39.80 69.92
CA ALA A 487 21.66 -38.35 70.02
C ALA A 487 20.24 -37.89 70.43
N GLN A 488 19.24 -38.75 70.20
CA GLN A 488 17.80 -38.64 70.47
C GLN A 488 17.40 -39.58 71.61
N ASP A 489 17.88 -40.82 71.53
CA ASP A 489 18.04 -41.69 72.66
C ASP A 489 18.99 -41.04 73.67
N ALA A 490 18.50 -40.83 74.88
CA ALA A 490 19.31 -40.40 76.01
C ALA A 490 20.21 -41.54 76.55
N PHE A 491 20.17 -42.74 75.96
CA PHE A 491 20.76 -44.00 76.40
C PHE A 491 21.50 -44.86 75.33
N PRO A 492 22.30 -44.28 74.40
CA PRO A 492 23.06 -44.84 73.24
C PRO A 492 23.44 -46.32 73.03
N LEU A 493 23.36 -47.19 74.02
CA LEU A 493 23.95 -48.52 74.05
C LEU A 493 23.05 -49.51 74.83
N ASP A 494 21.74 -49.23 74.92
CA ASP A 494 20.76 -50.06 75.63
C ASP A 494 19.35 -49.99 75.02
N ALA A 495 19.19 -50.75 73.94
CA ALA A 495 18.06 -51.00 73.05
C ALA A 495 16.62 -51.18 73.65
N THR A 496 16.13 -50.29 74.54
CA THR A 496 14.76 -50.33 75.07
C THR A 496 14.09 -49.00 75.50
N GLU A 497 14.77 -47.86 75.60
CA GLU A 497 14.27 -46.59 76.16
C GLU A 497 14.97 -45.42 75.44
N TRP A 498 14.25 -44.41 74.92
CA TRP A 498 14.75 -43.80 73.67
C TRP A 498 14.39 -42.36 73.26
N LEU A 499 13.42 -41.69 73.88
CA LEU A 499 12.99 -40.33 73.48
C LEU A 499 12.53 -39.61 74.73
N ASP A 500 13.03 -38.40 74.94
CA ASP A 500 12.81 -37.54 76.10
C ASP A 500 12.55 -36.12 75.56
N THR A 501 11.31 -35.86 75.13
CA THR A 501 10.92 -34.67 74.36
C THR A 501 10.96 -33.39 75.22
N ASP A 502 10.72 -33.50 76.53
CA ASP A 502 10.85 -32.42 77.52
C ASP A 502 12.30 -32.22 78.03
N GLY A 503 13.13 -33.26 77.97
CA GLY A 503 14.59 -33.22 78.21
C GLY A 503 15.01 -33.33 79.69
N ASP A 504 14.18 -33.97 80.52
CA ASP A 504 14.34 -34.14 81.99
C ASP A 504 15.39 -35.22 82.37
N GLY A 505 15.67 -36.15 81.47
CA GLY A 505 16.51 -37.34 81.63
C GLY A 505 15.72 -38.65 81.81
N ILE A 506 14.45 -38.68 81.39
CA ILE A 506 13.52 -39.80 81.47
C ILE A 506 12.71 -39.84 80.16
N GLY A 507 12.65 -40.99 79.48
CA GLY A 507 11.94 -41.04 78.20
C GLY A 507 10.40 -41.00 78.30
N ASN A 508 9.74 -40.41 77.29
CA ASN A 508 8.29 -40.21 77.10
C ASN A 508 7.43 -41.44 77.39
N ASN A 509 7.96 -42.65 77.15
CA ASN A 509 7.31 -43.90 77.56
C ASN A 509 6.95 -43.94 79.06
N ALA A 510 7.50 -43.03 79.86
CA ALA A 510 7.22 -42.80 81.27
C ALA A 510 6.72 -41.37 81.64
N ASP A 511 6.53 -40.45 80.68
CA ASP A 511 6.17 -39.03 80.91
C ASP A 511 4.67 -38.69 80.59
N PRO A 512 4.13 -37.49 80.90
CA PRO A 512 2.70 -37.20 80.72
C PRO A 512 2.29 -35.81 80.15
N ASP A 513 3.20 -35.08 79.50
CA ASP A 513 3.00 -33.71 78.96
C ASP A 513 4.11 -33.48 77.90
N ASP A 514 4.02 -34.22 76.79
CA ASP A 514 5.21 -34.72 76.09
C ASP A 514 6.03 -33.62 75.36
N ASP A 515 5.42 -32.59 74.77
CA ASP A 515 6.12 -31.53 74.02
C ASP A 515 6.29 -30.17 74.74
N ASN A 516 5.60 -30.00 75.87
CA ASN A 516 5.74 -28.87 76.80
C ASN A 516 5.44 -27.48 76.18
N ASP A 517 4.59 -27.39 75.16
CA ASP A 517 4.23 -26.12 74.50
C ASP A 517 3.33 -25.20 75.38
N GLY A 518 2.55 -25.82 76.28
CA GLY A 518 1.59 -25.18 77.19
C GLY A 518 0.14 -25.65 77.06
N TYR A 519 -0.17 -26.49 76.07
CA TYR A 519 -1.41 -27.20 75.81
C TYR A 519 -1.18 -28.71 75.99
N PRO A 520 -1.61 -29.31 77.12
CA PRO A 520 -1.31 -30.72 77.39
C PRO A 520 -1.93 -31.66 76.36
N ASP A 521 -1.35 -32.86 76.18
CA ASP A 521 -1.66 -33.93 75.19
C ASP A 521 -3.15 -34.28 74.95
N ASN A 522 -4.06 -33.78 75.78
CA ASN A 522 -5.48 -34.06 75.78
C ASN A 522 -6.37 -32.85 75.43
N GLU A 523 -5.80 -31.64 75.29
CA GLU A 523 -6.47 -30.43 74.80
C GLU A 523 -5.85 -29.90 73.51
N ASP A 524 -4.74 -30.49 73.07
CA ASP A 524 -4.09 -30.29 71.77
C ASP A 524 -4.61 -31.28 70.70
N ALA A 525 -4.61 -30.84 69.43
CA ALA A 525 -4.88 -31.65 68.26
C ALA A 525 -3.65 -32.46 67.83
N PHE A 526 -2.42 -31.99 68.10
CA PHE A 526 -1.17 -32.65 67.73
C PHE A 526 -0.17 -32.79 68.91
N PRO A 527 -0.49 -33.63 69.94
CA PRO A 527 0.21 -33.76 71.25
C PRO A 527 1.73 -34.03 71.33
N LEU A 528 2.45 -33.99 70.21
CA LEU A 528 3.89 -34.22 70.11
C LEU A 528 4.53 -33.15 69.21
N ASP A 529 3.79 -32.09 68.90
CA ASP A 529 4.08 -31.05 67.93
C ASP A 529 3.69 -29.68 68.50
N ALA A 530 4.62 -29.12 69.27
CA ALA A 530 4.56 -27.77 69.81
C ALA A 530 4.44 -26.63 68.75
N SER A 531 4.26 -26.94 67.46
CA SER A 531 4.06 -25.99 66.37
C SER A 531 2.70 -26.11 65.65
N GLU A 532 1.97 -27.22 65.80
CA GLU A 532 0.63 -27.41 65.26
C GLU A 532 -0.38 -27.60 66.38
N TRP A 533 -1.37 -26.72 66.49
CA TRP A 533 -2.42 -26.81 67.53
C TRP A 533 -3.83 -26.53 66.99
N LEU A 534 -3.97 -26.37 65.66
CA LEU A 534 -5.21 -25.96 65.01
C LEU A 534 -5.34 -26.51 63.59
N ASP A 535 -6.58 -26.80 63.22
CA ASP A 535 -7.07 -27.39 61.96
C ASP A 535 -8.39 -26.64 61.68
N THR A 536 -8.46 -25.89 60.56
CA THR A 536 -9.46 -24.82 60.36
C THR A 536 -10.68 -25.29 59.57
N ASP A 537 -10.50 -26.04 58.50
CA ASP A 537 -11.61 -26.64 57.75
C ASP A 537 -12.14 -27.93 58.43
N GLY A 538 -11.32 -28.58 59.26
CA GLY A 538 -11.65 -29.78 60.05
C GLY A 538 -11.38 -31.11 59.34
N ASP A 539 -10.53 -31.12 58.31
CA ASP A 539 -10.09 -32.27 57.52
C ASP A 539 -9.30 -33.30 58.38
N GLY A 540 -8.44 -32.82 59.28
CA GLY A 540 -7.50 -33.61 60.06
C GLY A 540 -6.01 -33.33 59.78
N ILE A 541 -5.69 -32.38 58.91
CA ILE A 541 -4.36 -31.79 58.73
C ILE A 541 -4.28 -30.47 59.53
N GLY A 542 -3.12 -30.18 60.14
CA GLY A 542 -2.89 -28.92 60.86
C GLY A 542 -2.64 -27.79 59.87
N ASN A 543 -3.13 -26.58 60.15
CA ASN A 543 -3.17 -25.48 59.18
C ASN A 543 -1.85 -25.21 58.46
N ASN A 544 -0.70 -25.20 59.16
CA ASN A 544 0.56 -24.88 58.47
C ASN A 544 1.09 -26.05 57.59
N ALA A 545 0.30 -27.12 57.42
CA ALA A 545 0.59 -28.31 56.61
C ALA A 545 -0.53 -28.71 55.63
N ASP A 546 -1.71 -28.07 55.66
CA ASP A 546 -2.75 -28.24 54.63
C ASP A 546 -2.38 -27.41 53.37
N PRO A 547 -2.65 -27.89 52.15
CA PRO A 547 -2.49 -27.09 50.93
C PRO A 547 -3.79 -26.51 50.33
N ASP A 548 -4.96 -26.67 50.96
CA ASP A 548 -6.23 -25.99 50.63
C ASP A 548 -6.96 -25.71 51.95
N ASP A 549 -6.39 -24.79 52.73
CA ASP A 549 -6.59 -24.59 54.18
C ASP A 549 -8.03 -24.15 54.58
N ASP A 550 -8.88 -23.87 53.58
CA ASP A 550 -10.30 -23.55 53.72
C ASP A 550 -11.27 -24.36 52.82
N SER A 551 -10.77 -25.24 51.94
CA SER A 551 -11.54 -26.13 51.07
C SER A 551 -12.45 -25.42 50.03
N ASP A 552 -12.07 -24.23 49.56
CA ASP A 552 -12.67 -23.52 48.41
C ASP A 552 -12.55 -24.32 47.09
N GLY A 553 -11.41 -24.98 46.90
CA GLY A 553 -11.05 -25.74 45.71
C GLY A 553 -9.95 -25.12 44.84
N VAL A 554 -9.34 -24.03 45.29
CA VAL A 554 -8.04 -23.52 44.84
C VAL A 554 -7.02 -23.83 45.96
N ALA A 555 -5.81 -24.25 45.59
CA ALA A 555 -4.78 -24.60 46.59
C ALA A 555 -4.03 -23.35 47.07
N ASP A 556 -3.61 -23.30 48.33
CA ASP A 556 -3.04 -22.11 49.03
C ASP A 556 -1.82 -21.45 48.38
N VAL A 557 -1.17 -22.16 47.44
CA VAL A 557 -0.02 -21.69 46.67
C VAL A 557 -0.43 -20.96 45.38
N ASP A 558 -1.62 -21.26 44.88
CA ASP A 558 -2.28 -20.63 43.73
C ASP A 558 -3.42 -19.69 44.20
N ASP A 559 -3.84 -19.78 45.47
CA ASP A 559 -4.80 -18.92 46.15
C ASP A 559 -4.11 -17.77 46.88
N LEU A 560 -4.60 -16.54 46.70
CA LEU A 560 -4.05 -15.35 47.36
C LEU A 560 -4.69 -15.07 48.73
N PHE A 561 -5.76 -15.79 49.10
CA PHE A 561 -6.53 -15.64 50.34
C PHE A 561 -6.86 -17.00 51.00
N PRO A 562 -5.88 -17.88 51.28
CA PRO A 562 -6.04 -19.30 51.65
C PRO A 562 -6.80 -19.62 52.96
N LEU A 563 -7.45 -18.66 53.61
CA LEU A 563 -8.22 -18.85 54.84
C LEU A 563 -9.64 -18.25 54.77
N ASP A 564 -10.08 -17.76 53.60
CA ASP A 564 -11.45 -17.27 53.35
C ASP A 564 -12.04 -17.92 52.07
N PRO A 565 -12.89 -18.95 52.21
CA PRO A 565 -13.35 -19.82 51.11
C PRO A 565 -14.43 -19.17 50.24
N SER A 566 -14.19 -17.92 49.85
CA SER A 566 -15.09 -17.09 49.04
C SER A 566 -14.36 -16.11 48.12
N GLU A 567 -13.03 -16.10 48.13
CA GLU A 567 -12.17 -15.15 47.43
C GLU A 567 -10.82 -15.82 47.13
N SER A 568 -10.30 -15.75 45.90
CA SER A 568 -9.07 -16.49 45.53
C SER A 568 -8.18 -15.83 44.46
N ALA A 569 -8.51 -14.61 44.04
CA ALA A 569 -7.76 -13.85 43.03
C ALA A 569 -7.68 -12.37 43.40
N ASP A 570 -6.63 -11.69 42.92
CA ASP A 570 -6.34 -10.26 43.10
C ASP A 570 -5.61 -9.79 41.82
N TYR A 571 -6.37 -9.12 40.94
CA TYR A 571 -6.00 -8.92 39.54
C TYR A 571 -4.88 -7.90 39.31
N ASP A 572 -4.84 -6.79 40.05
CA ASP A 572 -3.76 -5.79 39.99
C ASP A 572 -2.66 -6.02 41.05
N SER A 573 -2.88 -6.97 41.98
CA SER A 573 -1.98 -7.35 43.07
C SER A 573 -1.82 -6.28 44.16
N ASP A 574 -2.91 -5.62 44.51
CA ASP A 574 -3.04 -4.60 45.58
C ASP A 574 -3.04 -5.22 47.00
N GLY A 575 -3.52 -6.46 47.13
CA GLY A 575 -3.73 -7.18 48.40
C GLY A 575 -5.18 -7.25 48.87
N ILE A 576 -6.15 -6.84 48.05
CA ILE A 576 -7.59 -7.02 48.25
C ILE A 576 -8.13 -7.93 47.15
N GLY A 577 -8.89 -8.97 47.53
CA GLY A 577 -9.39 -9.93 46.55
C GLY A 577 -10.51 -9.39 45.66
N ASP A 578 -10.54 -9.88 44.42
CA ASP A 578 -11.35 -9.45 43.29
C ASP A 578 -12.86 -9.28 43.59
N ASN A 579 -13.49 -10.14 44.40
CA ASN A 579 -14.92 -10.02 44.72
C ASN A 579 -15.21 -8.97 45.82
N SER A 580 -14.16 -8.45 46.46
CA SER A 580 -14.18 -7.48 47.55
C SER A 580 -13.56 -6.13 47.18
N ASP A 581 -12.73 -6.09 46.12
CA ASP A 581 -12.09 -4.87 45.64
C ASP A 581 -13.08 -3.92 44.93
N PRO A 582 -12.95 -2.59 45.12
CA PRO A 582 -13.80 -1.60 44.44
C PRO A 582 -13.14 -0.82 43.28
N ASP A 583 -11.90 -1.11 42.84
CA ASP A 583 -11.08 -0.42 41.81
C ASP A 583 -10.03 -1.41 41.22
N ARG A 584 -10.52 -2.52 40.64
CA ARG A 584 -9.81 -3.80 40.43
C ARG A 584 -8.62 -3.74 39.46
N ASP A 585 -8.55 -2.78 38.55
CA ASP A 585 -7.38 -2.57 37.68
C ASP A 585 -6.53 -1.34 38.07
N ASN A 586 -6.93 -0.65 39.15
CA ASN A 586 -6.20 0.43 39.83
C ASN A 586 -5.82 1.59 38.90
N ASP A 587 -6.65 1.85 37.89
CA ASP A 587 -6.58 3.04 37.06
C ASP A 587 -7.03 4.31 37.84
N GLY A 588 -7.74 4.10 38.96
CA GLY A 588 -8.24 5.12 39.87
C GLY A 588 -9.73 5.46 39.70
N ILE A 589 -10.47 4.65 38.95
CA ILE A 589 -11.92 4.68 38.80
C ILE A 589 -12.50 3.42 39.47
N GLN A 590 -13.49 3.60 40.36
CA GLN A 590 -14.10 2.46 41.04
C GLN A 590 -14.89 1.58 40.06
N ASP A 591 -14.84 0.24 40.21
CA ASP A 591 -15.55 -0.80 39.42
C ASP A 591 -17.04 -0.50 39.12
N ILE A 592 -17.69 0.31 39.95
CA ILE A 592 -19.11 0.70 39.82
C ILE A 592 -19.34 1.97 38.96
N GLU A 593 -18.25 2.67 38.63
CA GLU A 593 -18.16 3.85 37.77
C GLU A 593 -17.21 3.63 36.57
N ASP A 594 -16.47 2.52 36.52
CA ASP A 594 -15.66 2.07 35.38
C ASP A 594 -16.49 1.24 34.36
N ASP A 595 -16.28 1.53 33.07
CA ASP A 595 -16.88 0.81 31.93
C ASP A 595 -15.81 -0.03 31.16
N ASP A 596 -14.51 0.10 31.46
CA ASP A 596 -13.38 -0.43 30.64
C ASP A 596 -12.86 -1.82 31.05
N LEU A 597 -13.33 -2.39 32.18
CA LEU A 597 -13.10 -3.78 32.67
C LEU A 597 -13.38 -4.95 31.68
N ASN A 598 -13.70 -4.69 30.41
CA ASN A 598 -13.80 -5.66 29.31
C ASN A 598 -12.85 -5.40 28.11
N SER A 599 -11.99 -4.38 28.14
CA SER A 599 -11.30 -3.86 26.95
C SER A 599 -9.92 -4.50 26.60
N LEU A 600 -9.31 -5.25 27.52
CA LEU A 600 -7.88 -5.64 27.47
C LEU A 600 -7.46 -6.68 26.40
N ILE A 601 -8.31 -7.00 25.42
CA ILE A 601 -7.95 -7.86 24.26
C ILE A 601 -7.35 -7.05 23.08
N TYR A 602 -7.52 -5.73 23.03
CA TYR A 602 -7.32 -4.96 21.79
C TYR A 602 -5.94 -4.31 21.56
N ARG A 603 -5.00 -4.40 22.51
CA ARG A 603 -3.78 -3.56 22.47
C ARG A 603 -2.77 -3.87 21.35
N ASP A 604 -2.74 -5.10 20.85
CA ASP A 604 -1.89 -5.50 19.69
C ASP A 604 -2.56 -5.28 18.32
N GLN A 605 -3.81 -4.79 18.31
CA GLN A 605 -4.60 -4.58 17.08
C GLN A 605 -4.81 -3.10 16.73
N VAL A 606 -4.74 -2.20 17.71
CA VAL A 606 -5.07 -0.79 17.54
C VAL A 606 -3.81 0.07 17.39
N ILE A 607 -3.61 0.66 16.20
CA ILE A 607 -2.50 1.59 15.92
C ILE A 607 -3.00 3.03 16.03
N SER A 608 -2.78 3.67 17.18
CA SER A 608 -3.16 5.07 17.41
C SER A 608 -2.44 6.02 16.46
N ILE A 609 -3.20 6.80 15.69
CA ILE A 609 -2.69 7.94 14.92
C ILE A 609 -2.55 9.13 15.88
N ASP A 610 -1.37 9.22 16.50
CA ASP A 610 -0.95 10.36 17.31
C ASP A 610 0.27 11.09 16.68
N VAL A 611 0.76 12.12 17.37
CA VAL A 611 1.91 12.91 16.92
C VAL A 611 3.21 12.10 16.87
N ALA A 612 3.44 11.19 17.81
CA ALA A 612 4.64 10.37 17.87
C ALA A 612 4.65 9.29 16.77
N PHE A 613 3.51 8.61 16.57
CA PHE A 613 3.31 7.67 15.46
C PHE A 613 3.53 8.37 14.11
N LEU A 614 2.85 9.49 13.85
CA LEU A 614 3.02 10.20 12.58
C LEU A 614 4.44 10.75 12.38
N GLN A 615 5.17 11.07 13.46
CA GLN A 615 6.60 11.44 13.37
C GLN A 615 7.52 10.26 13.06
N SER A 616 7.20 9.04 13.49
CA SER A 616 8.03 7.85 13.21
C SER A 616 7.94 7.39 11.75
N ILE A 617 6.79 7.61 11.10
CA ILE A 617 6.56 7.30 9.66
C ILE A 617 6.69 8.52 8.74
N ALA A 618 7.24 9.63 9.24
CA ALA A 618 7.35 10.90 8.53
C ALA A 618 8.43 10.87 7.43
N ALA A 619 8.08 11.29 6.21
CA ALA A 619 9.08 11.59 5.18
C ALA A 619 9.94 12.81 5.56
N VAL A 620 11.19 12.85 5.07
CA VAL A 620 12.13 13.95 5.34
C VAL A 620 11.54 15.30 4.91
N GLY A 621 11.49 16.25 5.84
CA GLY A 621 10.96 17.61 5.62
C GLY A 621 9.49 17.79 6.01
N MET A 622 8.84 16.75 6.54
CA MET A 622 7.51 16.84 7.14
C MET A 622 7.56 17.40 8.57
N SER A 623 6.51 18.11 8.97
CA SER A 623 6.24 18.56 10.34
C SER A 623 4.85 18.12 10.79
N VAL A 624 4.79 17.51 11.97
CA VAL A 624 3.57 17.13 12.67
C VAL A 624 3.39 18.04 13.88
N SER A 625 2.18 18.56 14.07
CA SER A 625 1.79 19.36 15.23
C SER A 625 0.37 19.00 15.64
N GLU A 626 -0.04 19.37 16.85
CA GLU A 626 -1.42 19.21 17.31
C GLU A 626 -1.96 20.48 17.97
N ASP A 627 -3.28 20.59 17.98
CA ASP A 627 -4.05 21.47 18.86
C ASP A 627 -5.09 20.65 19.65
N ASP A 628 -6.02 21.33 20.34
CA ASP A 628 -7.03 20.67 21.18
C ASP A 628 -7.95 19.73 20.36
N ASP A 629 -8.23 20.05 19.09
CA ASP A 629 -9.21 19.34 18.24
C ASP A 629 -8.56 18.54 17.08
N ARG A 630 -7.30 18.86 16.72
CA ARG A 630 -6.66 18.38 15.49
C ARG A 630 -5.23 17.85 15.68
N ILE A 631 -4.87 16.92 14.81
CA ILE A 631 -3.47 16.62 14.45
C ILE A 631 -3.25 17.14 13.03
N ILE A 632 -2.20 17.93 12.84
CA ILE A 632 -1.91 18.66 11.59
C ILE A 632 -0.56 18.16 11.05
N ILE A 633 -0.57 17.57 9.86
CA ILE A 633 0.64 17.17 9.12
C ILE A 633 0.92 18.20 8.01
N THR A 634 2.17 18.59 7.81
CA THR A 634 2.58 19.67 6.88
C THR A 634 3.92 19.36 6.24
N GLY A 635 4.07 19.58 4.94
CA GLY A 635 5.27 19.19 4.19
C GLY A 635 5.37 17.68 3.95
N GLY A 636 5.93 17.28 2.81
CA GLY A 636 6.18 15.87 2.50
C GLY A 636 4.92 15.01 2.33
N GLU A 637 5.09 13.71 2.63
CA GLU A 637 4.07 12.66 2.49
C GLU A 637 4.07 11.77 3.75
N VAL A 638 2.88 11.44 4.25
CA VAL A 638 2.63 10.35 5.22
C VAL A 638 2.16 9.13 4.45
N HIS A 639 2.72 7.98 4.74
CA HIS A 639 2.26 6.69 4.21
C HIS A 639 1.69 5.84 5.34
N LEU A 640 0.37 5.58 5.32
CA LEU A 640 -0.23 4.54 6.16
C LEU A 640 -0.21 3.20 5.38
N PRO A 641 0.57 2.20 5.81
CA PRO A 641 0.63 0.90 5.15
C PRO A 641 -0.70 0.11 5.27
N PRO A 642 -0.81 -1.04 4.58
CA PRO A 642 -1.91 -1.98 4.82
C PRO A 642 -1.93 -2.41 6.29
N THR A 643 -3.12 -2.57 6.85
CA THR A 643 -3.29 -3.14 8.19
C THR A 643 -3.27 -4.67 8.13
N ALA A 644 -2.71 -5.30 9.17
CA ALA A 644 -2.74 -6.75 9.32
C ALA A 644 -4.18 -7.26 9.58
N GLU A 645 -4.37 -8.59 9.53
CA GLU A 645 -5.66 -9.20 9.86
C GLU A 645 -6.06 -8.86 11.31
N ASN A 646 -7.27 -8.33 11.48
CA ASN A 646 -7.80 -7.77 12.73
C ASN A 646 -7.09 -6.53 13.29
N ALA A 647 -6.18 -5.88 12.55
CA ALA A 647 -5.57 -4.61 12.98
C ALA A 647 -6.25 -3.40 12.31
N TRP A 648 -6.24 -2.24 12.97
CA TRP A 648 -6.72 -0.97 12.40
C TRP A 648 -5.98 0.25 12.95
N TYR A 649 -6.01 1.34 12.20
CA TYR A 649 -5.61 2.64 12.69
C TYR A 649 -6.74 3.29 13.51
N LEU A 650 -6.42 3.87 14.67
CA LEU A 650 -7.37 4.65 15.46
C LEU A 650 -7.07 6.15 15.36
N LEU A 651 -8.04 6.92 14.88
CA LEU A 651 -7.96 8.38 14.81
C LEU A 651 -8.82 9.03 15.88
N GLN A 652 -8.18 9.64 16.89
CA GLN A 652 -8.85 10.21 18.07
C GLN A 652 -9.20 11.70 17.95
N LYS A 653 -8.47 12.43 17.10
CA LYS A 653 -8.63 13.87 16.78
C LYS A 653 -8.87 14.02 15.28
N THR A 654 -9.29 15.19 14.81
CA THR A 654 -9.36 15.44 13.35
C THR A 654 -7.95 15.43 12.74
N LEU A 655 -7.70 14.59 11.73
CA LEU A 655 -6.44 14.61 10.97
C LEU A 655 -6.56 15.64 9.84
N GLN A 656 -5.80 16.73 9.94
CA GLN A 656 -5.73 17.78 8.92
C GLN A 656 -4.45 17.64 8.09
N VAL A 657 -4.61 17.32 6.81
CA VAL A 657 -3.53 17.16 5.83
C VAL A 657 -3.19 18.51 5.22
N GLY A 658 -2.09 19.09 5.68
CA GLY A 658 -1.56 20.41 5.30
C GLY A 658 -2.41 21.60 5.74
N LEU A 659 -1.96 22.78 5.36
CA LEU A 659 -2.63 24.07 5.58
C LEU A 659 -2.92 24.75 4.23
N ASP A 660 -3.91 25.65 4.22
CA ASP A 660 -4.37 26.36 3.03
C ASP A 660 -3.22 27.03 2.24
N ASN A 661 -2.87 26.43 1.09
CA ASN A 661 -1.85 26.86 0.11
C ASN A 661 -0.41 27.12 0.60
N GLU A 662 -0.14 27.34 1.89
CA GLU A 662 1.19 27.72 2.40
C GLU A 662 2.02 26.52 2.90
N ALA A 663 1.39 25.43 3.33
CA ALA A 663 2.07 24.22 3.83
C ALA A 663 1.32 22.94 3.46
N HIS A 664 1.42 22.54 2.19
CA HIS A 664 0.76 21.32 1.68
C HIS A 664 1.42 20.03 2.21
N ALA A 665 0.66 18.95 2.29
CA ALA A 665 1.14 17.60 2.56
C ALA A 665 0.39 16.58 1.68
N THR A 666 0.90 15.35 1.59
CA THR A 666 0.17 14.22 0.99
C THR A 666 -0.09 13.16 2.07
N LEU A 667 -1.32 12.66 2.15
CA LEU A 667 -1.64 11.45 2.91
C LEU A 667 -1.85 10.30 1.92
N ARG A 668 -1.06 9.24 2.03
CA ARG A 668 -1.26 7.99 1.28
C ARG A 668 -1.84 6.92 2.18
N LEU A 669 -2.88 6.26 1.70
CA LEU A 669 -3.47 5.07 2.29
C LEU A 669 -3.25 3.91 1.31
N SER A 670 -2.64 2.84 1.79
CA SER A 670 -2.37 1.65 0.96
C SER A 670 -3.61 0.75 0.82
N PRO A 671 -3.66 -0.14 -0.20
CA PRO A 671 -4.73 -1.13 -0.33
C PRO A 671 -4.91 -1.94 0.96
N GLY A 672 -6.17 -2.14 1.36
CA GLY A 672 -6.52 -2.88 2.58
C GLY A 672 -6.36 -2.12 3.90
N THR A 673 -5.92 -0.86 3.91
CA THR A 673 -5.89 -0.04 5.14
C THR A 673 -7.31 0.10 5.73
N LEU A 674 -7.46 -0.30 7.01
CA LEU A 674 -8.62 -0.04 7.86
C LEU A 674 -8.30 1.10 8.83
N LEU A 675 -9.09 2.17 8.80
CA LEU A 675 -8.96 3.33 9.69
C LEU A 675 -10.30 3.60 10.37
N ALA A 676 -10.31 3.49 11.70
CA ALA A 676 -11.43 3.78 12.56
C ALA A 676 -11.27 5.14 13.24
N VAL A 677 -12.38 5.86 13.43
CA VAL A 677 -12.39 7.20 14.02
C VAL A 677 -13.19 7.18 15.31
N GLN A 678 -12.59 7.66 16.41
CA GLN A 678 -13.09 7.40 17.76
C GLN A 678 -14.37 8.15 18.14
N ASN A 679 -14.65 9.31 17.55
CA ASN A 679 -15.74 10.16 18.02
C ASN A 679 -16.31 11.11 16.98
N ALA A 680 -17.53 11.58 17.26
CA ALA A 680 -18.34 12.42 16.39
C ALA A 680 -17.75 13.81 16.07
N LYS A 681 -16.64 14.24 16.70
CA LYS A 681 -15.94 15.49 16.39
C LYS A 681 -14.72 15.28 15.49
N SER A 682 -14.29 14.04 15.31
CA SER A 682 -13.09 13.70 14.55
C SER A 682 -13.43 13.38 13.10
N SER A 683 -12.65 13.94 12.19
CA SER A 683 -12.82 13.78 10.74
C SER A 683 -11.46 13.68 10.05
N LEU A 684 -11.47 13.35 8.76
CA LEU A 684 -10.28 13.40 7.91
C LEU A 684 -10.41 14.59 6.94
N VAL A 685 -9.52 15.57 7.04
CA VAL A 685 -9.60 16.83 6.28
C VAL A 685 -8.36 17.03 5.43
N VAL A 686 -8.54 17.15 4.12
CA VAL A 686 -7.47 17.44 3.16
C VAL A 686 -7.54 18.91 2.77
N SER A 687 -6.62 19.71 3.30
CA SER A 687 -6.58 21.17 3.09
C SER A 687 -6.29 21.54 1.63
N ARG A 688 -6.72 22.73 1.24
CA ARG A 688 -6.54 23.24 -0.12
C ARG A 688 -5.07 23.32 -0.54
N GLY A 689 -4.69 22.46 -1.48
CA GLY A 689 -3.32 22.31 -1.98
C GLY A 689 -2.57 21.10 -1.48
N SER A 690 -3.12 20.39 -0.48
CA SER A 690 -2.71 19.04 -0.10
C SER A 690 -3.35 17.98 -0.99
N LYS A 691 -2.93 16.72 -0.80
CA LYS A 691 -3.46 15.56 -1.53
C LYS A 691 -3.81 14.40 -0.60
N ILE A 692 -4.77 13.58 -1.00
CA ILE A 692 -4.98 12.23 -0.48
C ILE A 692 -4.83 11.21 -1.60
N ILE A 693 -4.04 10.17 -1.38
CA ILE A 693 -3.84 9.07 -2.32
C ILE A 693 -4.33 7.78 -1.64
N ALA A 694 -5.63 7.54 -1.70
CA ALA A 694 -6.28 6.32 -1.26
C ALA A 694 -6.56 5.45 -2.50
N PHE A 695 -5.59 4.60 -2.86
CA PHE A 695 -5.65 3.77 -4.06
C PHE A 695 -5.78 2.29 -3.66
N GLY A 696 -6.99 1.88 -3.30
CA GLY A 696 -7.31 0.49 -2.95
C GLY A 696 -7.50 -0.41 -4.17
N TYR A 697 -7.77 -1.69 -3.92
CA TYR A 697 -8.08 -2.68 -4.96
C TYR A 697 -9.43 -3.36 -4.72
N ARG A 698 -10.05 -3.94 -5.76
CA ARG A 698 -11.30 -4.72 -5.65
C ARG A 698 -11.25 -5.78 -4.53
N GLN A 699 -10.10 -6.43 -4.36
CA GLN A 699 -9.89 -7.51 -3.38
C GLN A 699 -9.38 -7.00 -2.02
N SER A 700 -8.98 -5.73 -1.95
CA SER A 700 -8.40 -5.09 -0.75
C SER A 700 -8.79 -3.59 -0.75
N PRO A 701 -10.09 -3.28 -0.61
CA PRO A 701 -10.56 -1.90 -0.57
C PRO A 701 -10.10 -1.22 0.73
N ILE A 702 -9.90 0.09 0.66
CA ILE A 702 -9.61 0.91 1.84
C ILE A 702 -10.92 1.15 2.58
N THR A 703 -10.93 1.08 3.91
CA THR A 703 -12.14 1.30 4.71
C THR A 703 -11.90 2.38 5.77
N LEU A 704 -12.71 3.44 5.72
CA LEU A 704 -12.78 4.49 6.73
C LEU A 704 -14.11 4.35 7.48
N THR A 705 -14.07 4.23 8.80
CA THR A 705 -15.26 3.88 9.61
C THR A 705 -15.20 4.43 11.03
N SER A 706 -16.22 4.17 11.86
CA SER A 706 -16.24 4.48 13.29
C SER A 706 -15.50 3.42 14.12
N VAL A 707 -15.14 3.75 15.36
CA VAL A 707 -14.52 2.78 16.27
C VAL A 707 -15.49 1.66 16.66
N GLU A 708 -16.78 1.98 16.80
CA GLU A 708 -17.82 1.02 17.13
C GLU A 708 -17.99 -0.07 16.05
N ASP A 709 -17.72 0.25 14.77
CA ASP A 709 -17.81 -0.71 13.66
C ASP A 709 -16.68 -1.75 13.66
N VAL A 710 -15.47 -1.37 14.10
CA VAL A 710 -14.32 -2.29 14.16
C VAL A 710 -14.28 -3.10 15.47
N GLU A 711 -14.83 -2.55 16.55
CA GLU A 711 -15.00 -3.25 17.84
C GLU A 711 -16.23 -4.20 17.86
N GLY A 712 -17.03 -4.22 16.79
CA GLY A 712 -18.22 -5.07 16.68
C GLY A 712 -19.41 -4.60 17.54
N LEU A 713 -19.42 -3.33 17.92
CA LEU A 713 -20.49 -2.67 18.65
C LEU A 713 -21.62 -2.22 17.70
N GLU A 714 -22.65 -1.54 18.23
CA GLU A 714 -23.74 -1.00 17.41
C GLU A 714 -23.26 0.22 16.60
N ALA A 715 -22.79 -0.03 15.39
CA ALA A 715 -22.36 1.00 14.44
C ALA A 715 -23.57 1.76 13.88
N MET A 716 -23.60 3.08 14.06
CA MET A 716 -24.70 3.98 13.69
C MET A 716 -24.24 5.12 12.77
N PRO A 717 -25.14 5.72 11.99
CA PRO A 717 -24.83 6.95 11.24
C PRO A 717 -24.39 8.10 12.15
N GLY A 718 -23.34 8.82 11.76
CA GLY A 718 -22.89 10.05 12.44
C GLY A 718 -21.93 9.85 13.62
N GLN A 719 -21.34 8.66 13.77
CA GLN A 719 -20.32 8.37 14.79
C GLN A 719 -19.00 9.12 14.58
N TRP A 720 -18.73 9.58 13.35
CA TRP A 720 -17.59 10.47 13.03
C TRP A 720 -17.91 11.46 11.91
N GLY A 721 -17.03 12.44 11.67
CA GLY A 721 -17.27 13.58 10.78
C GLY A 721 -17.02 13.34 9.28
N GLY A 722 -16.62 12.14 8.85
CA GLY A 722 -16.40 11.83 7.43
C GLY A 722 -15.08 12.34 6.84
N LEU A 723 -14.92 12.13 5.52
CA LEU A 723 -13.77 12.58 4.72
C LEU A 723 -14.13 13.86 3.97
N THR A 724 -13.37 14.93 4.22
CA THR A 724 -13.52 16.22 3.52
C THR A 724 -12.28 16.55 2.70
N VAL A 725 -12.46 16.86 1.42
CA VAL A 725 -11.40 17.29 0.49
C VAL A 725 -11.68 18.70 -0.01
N LEU A 726 -10.74 19.62 0.25
CA LEU A 726 -10.85 21.04 -0.11
C LEU A 726 -9.98 21.31 -1.35
N GLY A 727 -10.60 21.74 -2.45
CA GLY A 727 -9.91 21.99 -3.72
C GLY A 727 -9.76 23.47 -4.09
N LYS A 728 -9.09 23.72 -5.22
CA LYS A 728 -8.79 25.06 -5.80
C LYS A 728 -9.67 25.43 -7.01
N ALA A 729 -10.67 24.62 -7.33
CA ALA A 729 -11.57 24.85 -8.46
C ALA A 729 -12.62 25.92 -8.14
N LYS A 730 -13.44 26.27 -9.14
CA LYS A 730 -14.33 27.44 -9.06
C LYS A 730 -15.56 27.16 -8.20
N ASN A 731 -15.86 28.08 -7.29
CA ASN A 731 -17.11 28.12 -6.53
C ASN A 731 -17.81 29.45 -6.81
N ASN A 732 -19.13 29.44 -6.99
CA ASN A 732 -19.90 30.64 -7.35
C ASN A 732 -20.12 31.61 -6.18
N ARG A 733 -19.73 31.23 -4.94
CA ARG A 733 -19.64 32.11 -3.77
C ARG A 733 -18.36 32.95 -3.74
N CYS A 734 -17.39 32.69 -4.64
CA CYS A 734 -16.12 33.43 -4.69
C CYS A 734 -16.04 34.48 -5.81
N SER A 735 -15.44 35.61 -5.46
CA SER A 735 -15.10 36.69 -6.39
C SER A 735 -13.92 36.27 -7.28
N PRO A 736 -13.95 36.54 -8.61
CA PRO A 736 -12.83 36.22 -9.50
C PRO A 736 -11.50 36.93 -9.20
N ASP A 737 -11.56 38.02 -8.42
CA ASP A 737 -10.45 38.93 -8.15
C ASP A 737 -9.88 38.81 -6.71
N ASP A 738 -10.46 37.98 -5.84
CA ASP A 738 -10.11 37.89 -4.41
C ASP A 738 -9.61 36.48 -4.00
N LEU A 739 -8.94 36.39 -2.84
CA LEU A 739 -8.66 35.11 -2.20
C LEU A 739 -9.98 34.46 -1.77
N CYS A 740 -10.20 33.22 -2.19
CA CYS A 740 -11.43 32.49 -1.89
C CYS A 740 -11.35 31.94 -0.46
N THR A 741 -12.21 32.43 0.43
CA THR A 741 -12.22 32.07 1.87
C THR A 741 -13.55 31.44 2.29
N ILE A 742 -14.07 30.54 1.48
CA ILE A 742 -15.26 29.76 1.84
C ILE A 742 -14.81 28.64 2.76
N VAL A 743 -15.49 28.47 3.89
CA VAL A 743 -15.27 27.37 4.83
C VAL A 743 -16.31 26.30 4.53
N ALA A 744 -15.89 25.03 4.49
CA ALA A 744 -16.81 23.91 4.32
C ALA A 744 -17.71 23.74 5.58
N PRO A 745 -18.94 23.22 5.45
CA PRO A 745 -19.78 22.85 6.59
C PRO A 745 -19.02 21.98 7.60
N GLY A 746 -19.31 22.16 8.88
CA GLY A 746 -18.59 21.49 9.96
C GLY A 746 -17.19 22.03 10.27
N LEU A 747 -16.41 22.54 9.31
CA LEU A 747 -14.98 22.78 9.57
C LEU A 747 -14.65 24.09 10.31
N GLN A 748 -13.44 24.14 10.90
CA GLN A 748 -12.89 25.35 11.52
C GLN A 748 -12.72 26.49 10.50
N ILE A 749 -12.73 27.74 10.98
CA ILE A 749 -12.74 28.96 10.14
C ILE A 749 -11.48 29.19 9.29
N ASP A 750 -10.46 28.34 9.40
CA ASP A 750 -9.22 28.33 8.63
C ASP A 750 -9.21 27.31 7.48
N ASN A 751 -10.21 26.43 7.39
CA ASN A 751 -10.32 25.38 6.39
C ASN A 751 -11.00 25.89 5.10
N TYR A 752 -10.25 26.66 4.31
CA TYR A 752 -10.75 27.29 3.10
C TYR A 752 -10.71 26.40 1.85
N HIS A 753 -11.76 26.48 1.03
CA HIS A 753 -11.81 25.88 -0.30
C HIS A 753 -12.12 26.89 -1.42
N GLY A 754 -12.00 26.43 -2.67
CA GLY A 754 -12.32 27.17 -3.88
C GLY A 754 -11.15 27.97 -4.47
N GLY A 755 -11.36 28.54 -5.65
CA GLY A 755 -10.32 29.26 -6.39
C GLY A 755 -10.69 29.42 -7.86
N ASN A 756 -9.71 29.27 -8.75
CA ASN A 756 -9.90 29.40 -10.20
C ASN A 756 -9.28 28.26 -11.04
N GLN A 757 -8.69 27.24 -10.42
CA GLN A 757 -7.98 26.13 -11.06
C GLN A 757 -8.93 24.96 -11.33
N ALA A 758 -9.50 24.90 -12.53
CA ALA A 758 -10.46 23.85 -12.92
C ALA A 758 -9.81 22.46 -13.10
N ASP A 759 -8.49 22.44 -13.23
CA ASP A 759 -7.59 21.30 -13.39
C ASP A 759 -6.82 20.98 -12.10
N ASP A 760 -7.27 21.50 -10.95
CA ASP A 760 -6.77 21.14 -9.62
C ASP A 760 -6.81 19.61 -9.39
N ASN A 761 -5.78 19.11 -8.71
CA ASN A 761 -5.58 17.69 -8.41
C ASN A 761 -5.38 17.51 -6.90
N SER A 762 -6.46 17.14 -6.21
CA SER A 762 -6.49 16.84 -4.78
C SER A 762 -6.14 15.38 -4.47
N GLY A 763 -5.77 14.59 -5.49
CA GLY A 763 -5.29 13.21 -5.36
C GLY A 763 -6.17 12.14 -6.02
N ILE A 764 -6.25 10.98 -5.37
CA ILE A 764 -6.88 9.75 -5.88
C ILE A 764 -7.71 9.12 -4.77
N LEU A 765 -8.98 8.83 -5.04
CA LEU A 765 -9.83 7.93 -4.25
C LEU A 765 -10.30 6.79 -5.17
N GLU A 766 -9.78 5.58 -4.96
CA GLU A 766 -10.12 4.37 -5.73
C GLU A 766 -10.37 3.18 -4.79
N TYR A 767 -11.45 2.41 -5.02
CA TYR A 767 -11.85 1.26 -4.17
C TYR A 767 -11.89 1.62 -2.68
N LEU A 768 -12.66 2.67 -2.37
CA LEU A 768 -12.79 3.25 -1.04
C LEU A 768 -14.18 3.00 -0.46
N ARG A 769 -14.22 2.56 0.80
CA ARG A 769 -15.42 2.45 1.63
C ARG A 769 -15.38 3.52 2.72
N ILE A 770 -16.48 4.25 2.89
CA ILE A 770 -16.70 5.21 3.98
C ILE A 770 -17.98 4.78 4.68
N LYS A 771 -17.93 4.49 5.98
CA LYS A 771 -19.08 4.01 6.76
C LYS A 771 -19.34 4.90 7.98
N ASN A 772 -20.57 4.91 8.49
CA ASN A 772 -20.92 5.43 9.83
C ASN A 772 -20.59 6.92 10.09
N ALA A 773 -20.41 7.68 9.01
CA ALA A 773 -19.92 9.06 9.01
C ALA A 773 -21.05 10.10 9.06
N GLY A 774 -20.70 11.39 8.90
CA GLY A 774 -21.64 12.49 8.68
C GLY A 774 -22.20 13.13 9.96
N SER A 775 -21.42 13.19 11.03
CA SER A 775 -21.86 13.78 12.31
C SER A 775 -22.32 15.24 12.19
N SER A 776 -23.21 15.67 13.09
CA SER A 776 -23.68 17.07 13.22
C SER A 776 -22.84 17.94 14.16
N ASN A 777 -21.64 17.48 14.53
CA ASN A 777 -20.79 18.12 15.53
C ASN A 777 -19.42 18.47 14.95
N ASN A 778 -19.27 19.67 14.40
CA ASN A 778 -18.01 20.43 14.45
C ASN A 778 -18.31 21.92 14.19
N PHE A 779 -17.85 22.81 15.09
CA PHE A 779 -17.77 24.29 15.04
C PHE A 779 -19.00 25.14 14.58
N THR A 780 -20.03 24.50 14.04
CA THR A 780 -21.19 25.04 13.33
C THR A 780 -22.44 24.21 13.69
N SER A 781 -23.60 24.54 13.12
CA SER A 781 -24.85 23.79 13.31
C SER A 781 -25.07 22.69 12.27
N ASP A 782 -24.15 22.53 11.34
CA ASP A 782 -24.41 21.91 10.05
C ASP A 782 -23.76 20.52 10.02
N THR A 783 -24.45 19.54 9.41
CA THR A 783 -23.98 18.16 9.25
C THR A 783 -22.82 18.06 8.26
N HIS A 784 -21.88 17.15 8.53
CA HIS A 784 -20.90 16.75 7.51
C HIS A 784 -21.54 15.75 6.55
N ALA A 785 -21.03 15.72 5.32
CA ALA A 785 -21.23 14.58 4.43
C ALA A 785 -20.31 13.40 4.83
N GLY A 786 -20.64 12.18 4.40
CA GLY A 786 -19.71 11.05 4.45
C GLY A 786 -18.46 11.31 3.62
N LEU A 787 -18.66 11.81 2.39
CA LEU A 787 -17.62 12.38 1.54
C LEU A 787 -17.99 13.80 1.11
N GLY A 788 -17.22 14.79 1.54
CA GLY A 788 -17.38 16.18 1.10
C GLY A 788 -16.30 16.59 0.11
N LEU A 789 -16.67 16.93 -1.13
CA LEU A 789 -15.75 17.39 -2.18
C LEU A 789 -15.99 18.87 -2.47
N TYR A 790 -15.33 19.73 -1.71
CA TYR A 790 -15.54 21.17 -1.75
C TYR A 790 -14.62 21.81 -2.78
N SER A 791 -15.18 22.12 -3.96
CA SER A 791 -14.47 22.80 -5.05
C SER A 791 -13.24 22.05 -5.56
N VAL A 792 -13.35 20.72 -5.65
CA VAL A 792 -12.34 19.80 -6.20
C VAL A 792 -12.29 19.91 -7.73
N GLY A 793 -11.08 19.86 -8.31
CA GLY A 793 -10.85 19.99 -9.75
C GLY A 793 -10.97 18.69 -10.55
N ALA A 794 -11.00 18.82 -11.88
CA ALA A 794 -11.19 17.69 -12.80
C ALA A 794 -9.99 16.74 -12.95
N SER A 795 -8.85 17.05 -12.33
CA SER A 795 -7.65 16.21 -12.37
C SER A 795 -7.54 15.25 -11.18
N THR A 796 -8.39 15.42 -10.15
CA THR A 796 -8.58 14.45 -9.07
C THR A 796 -9.25 13.19 -9.61
N VAL A 797 -8.71 12.01 -9.30
CA VAL A 797 -9.27 10.72 -9.70
C VAL A 797 -10.24 10.22 -8.62
N LEU A 798 -11.48 9.94 -9.00
CA LEU A 798 -12.53 9.45 -8.10
C LEU A 798 -13.25 8.28 -8.77
N SER A 799 -13.02 7.05 -8.30
CA SER A 799 -13.74 5.89 -8.82
C SER A 799 -13.87 4.73 -7.84
N HIS A 800 -14.88 3.87 -8.02
CA HIS A 800 -15.23 2.79 -7.08
C HIS A 800 -15.27 3.27 -5.61
N ILE A 801 -16.20 4.18 -5.32
CA ILE A 801 -16.40 4.71 -3.97
C ILE A 801 -17.75 4.21 -3.45
N HIS A 802 -17.77 3.64 -2.23
CA HIS A 802 -18.99 3.24 -1.53
C HIS A 802 -19.08 4.01 -0.22
N ILE A 803 -20.13 4.82 -0.08
CA ILE A 803 -20.48 5.54 1.15
C ILE A 803 -21.71 4.88 1.76
N ASP A 804 -21.64 4.46 3.02
CA ASP A 804 -22.70 3.69 3.69
C ASP A 804 -23.06 4.27 5.07
N SER A 805 -24.36 4.25 5.39
CA SER A 805 -24.90 4.52 6.72
C SER A 805 -24.39 5.83 7.33
N VAL A 806 -24.70 6.98 6.70
CA VAL A 806 -24.20 8.31 7.11
C VAL A 806 -25.31 9.25 7.56
N ALA A 807 -25.05 10.10 8.56
CA ALA A 807 -26.10 10.89 9.22
C ALA A 807 -26.47 12.21 8.51
N GLY A 808 -25.50 12.81 7.81
CA GLY A 808 -25.72 13.88 6.84
C GLY A 808 -25.78 13.31 5.42
N ASP A 809 -25.26 14.07 4.46
CA ASP A 809 -25.27 13.66 3.05
C ASP A 809 -24.33 12.47 2.80
N GLY A 810 -24.65 11.65 1.80
CA GLY A 810 -23.72 10.67 1.24
C GLY A 810 -22.49 11.36 0.65
N LEU A 811 -22.70 12.02 -0.49
CA LEU A 811 -21.70 12.80 -1.20
C LEU A 811 -22.17 14.26 -1.37
N ALA A 812 -21.42 15.22 -0.83
CA ALA A 812 -21.67 16.65 -1.03
C ALA A 812 -20.68 17.27 -2.02
N LEU A 813 -21.19 17.99 -3.03
CA LEU A 813 -20.43 18.56 -4.16
C LEU A 813 -20.60 20.08 -4.25
N ASP A 814 -19.69 20.82 -3.62
CA ASP A 814 -19.83 22.26 -3.41
C ASP A 814 -18.88 23.08 -4.31
N GLY A 815 -19.39 23.42 -5.50
CA GLY A 815 -18.58 23.99 -6.58
C GLY A 815 -17.54 23.01 -7.13
N GLY A 816 -16.70 23.49 -8.04
CA GLY A 816 -15.69 22.69 -8.72
C GLY A 816 -16.22 21.87 -9.90
N ASN A 817 -15.42 20.91 -10.33
CA ASN A 817 -15.65 20.16 -11.57
C ASN A 817 -14.94 18.79 -11.59
N ALA A 818 -14.69 18.23 -10.41
CA ALA A 818 -14.26 16.84 -10.24
C ALA A 818 -15.20 15.86 -10.95
N LYS A 819 -14.64 14.74 -11.44
CA LYS A 819 -15.39 13.71 -12.18
C LYS A 819 -15.34 12.40 -11.43
N LEU A 820 -16.46 11.69 -11.36
CA LEU A 820 -16.60 10.52 -10.50
C LEU A 820 -17.30 9.36 -11.21
N LYS A 821 -16.64 8.20 -11.28
CA LYS A 821 -17.18 7.00 -11.93
C LYS A 821 -17.38 5.88 -10.92
N ARG A 822 -18.49 5.13 -10.95
CA ARG A 822 -18.77 4.01 -10.03
C ARG A 822 -18.92 4.49 -8.57
N LEU A 823 -20.02 5.20 -8.31
CA LEU A 823 -20.46 5.60 -6.97
C LEU A 823 -21.51 4.64 -6.45
N ILE A 824 -21.40 4.24 -5.19
CA ILE A 824 -22.47 3.62 -4.42
C ILE A 824 -22.71 4.49 -3.18
N VAL A 825 -23.94 4.91 -2.95
CA VAL A 825 -24.37 5.50 -1.68
C VAL A 825 -25.53 4.68 -1.14
N THR A 826 -25.38 4.16 0.08
CA THR A 826 -26.41 3.42 0.78
C THR A 826 -26.71 4.03 2.16
N GLY A 827 -27.98 4.14 2.51
CA GLY A 827 -28.38 4.51 3.87
C GLY A 827 -27.92 5.90 4.35
N ALA A 828 -27.79 6.88 3.46
CA ALA A 828 -27.69 8.28 3.87
C ALA A 828 -29.00 8.72 4.54
N ALA A 829 -28.89 9.36 5.71
CA ALA A 829 -30.03 9.80 6.51
C ALA A 829 -30.48 11.22 6.17
N ASP A 830 -29.67 11.99 5.45
CA ASP A 830 -30.08 13.17 4.70
C ASP A 830 -30.04 12.85 3.20
N ASP A 831 -29.37 13.64 2.36
CA ASP A 831 -29.39 13.44 0.92
C ASP A 831 -28.31 12.47 0.44
N SER A 832 -28.62 11.54 -0.47
CA SER A 832 -27.59 10.60 -0.96
C SER A 832 -26.52 11.31 -1.82
N LEU A 833 -26.91 12.39 -2.50
CA LEU A 833 -26.04 13.22 -3.33
C LEU A 833 -26.55 14.68 -3.33
N ASP A 834 -25.84 15.59 -2.64
CA ASP A 834 -26.02 17.03 -2.79
C ASP A 834 -25.06 17.57 -3.87
N TRP A 835 -25.54 18.48 -4.72
CA TRP A 835 -24.64 19.45 -5.34
C TRP A 835 -25.12 20.88 -5.26
N SER A 836 -24.16 21.78 -5.07
CA SER A 836 -24.42 23.21 -4.92
C SER A 836 -23.28 24.09 -5.48
N SER A 837 -23.48 25.39 -5.37
CA SER A 837 -22.47 26.45 -5.52
C SER A 837 -21.63 26.42 -6.82
N GLY A 838 -22.19 25.95 -7.92
CA GLY A 838 -21.57 26.00 -9.23
C GLY A 838 -20.81 24.73 -9.65
N TYR A 839 -21.14 23.57 -9.09
CA TYR A 839 -20.53 22.28 -9.47
C TYR A 839 -20.84 21.89 -10.93
N THR A 840 -19.82 21.50 -11.69
CA THR A 840 -19.90 21.26 -13.14
C THR A 840 -19.22 19.96 -13.61
N GLY A 841 -19.14 18.97 -12.74
CA GLY A 841 -18.49 17.68 -13.03
C GLY A 841 -19.31 16.70 -13.88
N ASP A 842 -18.66 15.62 -14.28
CA ASP A 842 -19.28 14.47 -14.97
C ASP A 842 -19.32 13.27 -14.03
N MET A 843 -20.43 12.51 -14.02
CA MET A 843 -20.60 11.30 -13.20
C MET A 843 -21.18 10.14 -14.00
N GLN A 844 -20.67 8.91 -13.81
CA GLN A 844 -21.22 7.72 -14.46
C GLN A 844 -21.23 6.48 -13.56
N PHE A 845 -22.26 5.64 -13.68
CA PHE A 845 -22.47 4.43 -12.88
C PHE A 845 -22.67 4.81 -11.41
N VAL A 846 -23.83 5.40 -11.12
CA VAL A 846 -24.16 5.97 -9.81
C VAL A 846 -25.35 5.21 -9.23
N LEU A 847 -25.14 4.45 -8.17
CA LEU A 847 -26.18 3.72 -7.44
C LEU A 847 -26.46 4.42 -6.11
N LEU A 848 -27.66 4.95 -5.93
CA LEU A 848 -28.12 5.61 -4.71
C LEU A 848 -29.29 4.80 -4.16
N GLN A 849 -29.19 4.32 -2.93
CA GLN A 849 -30.19 3.46 -2.31
C GLN A 849 -30.44 3.86 -0.85
N HIS A 850 -31.65 4.30 -0.55
CA HIS A 850 -32.05 4.62 0.82
C HIS A 850 -32.08 3.36 1.70
N ALA A 851 -31.97 3.56 3.01
CA ALA A 851 -31.74 2.48 3.96
C ALA A 851 -32.79 1.35 3.87
N ALA A 852 -32.32 0.10 3.82
CA ALA A 852 -33.15 -1.07 3.58
C ALA A 852 -34.10 -1.38 4.76
N ASP A 853 -33.74 -0.95 5.97
CA ASP A 853 -34.54 -1.03 7.19
C ASP A 853 -35.67 0.03 7.27
N HIS A 854 -35.71 0.97 6.32
CA HIS A 854 -36.62 2.12 6.28
C HIS A 854 -36.40 3.14 7.40
N SER A 855 -35.16 3.26 7.90
CA SER A 855 -34.72 4.40 8.72
C SER A 855 -34.75 5.72 7.94
N LYS A 856 -34.43 6.84 8.63
CA LYS A 856 -34.47 8.21 8.06
C LYS A 856 -33.71 8.23 6.73
N ALA A 857 -34.29 8.90 5.74
CA ALA A 857 -33.69 9.26 4.48
C ALA A 857 -34.35 10.57 4.02
N ASN A 858 -33.70 11.30 3.11
CA ASN A 858 -34.27 12.49 2.48
C ASN A 858 -34.32 12.30 0.95
N ARG A 859 -33.61 13.10 0.16
CA ARG A 859 -33.60 13.02 -1.30
C ARG A 859 -32.45 12.12 -1.77
N ALA A 860 -32.68 11.28 -2.78
CA ALA A 860 -31.55 10.60 -3.41
C ALA A 860 -30.63 11.63 -4.11
N ILE A 861 -31.21 12.69 -4.68
CA ILE A 861 -30.46 13.84 -5.21
C ILE A 861 -31.13 15.15 -4.74
N GLU A 862 -30.40 15.98 -4.00
CA GLU A 862 -30.69 17.41 -3.83
C GLU A 862 -29.74 18.23 -4.71
N ALA A 863 -30.28 19.17 -5.48
CA ALA A 863 -29.54 19.78 -6.58
C ALA A 863 -29.80 21.29 -6.72
N ASP A 864 -28.85 22.10 -6.27
CA ASP A 864 -28.90 23.57 -6.26
C ASP A 864 -27.87 24.23 -7.20
N ASN A 865 -28.17 25.46 -7.64
CA ASN A 865 -27.11 26.39 -8.07
C ASN A 865 -26.62 27.26 -6.91
N ALA A 866 -27.51 28.08 -6.35
CA ALA A 866 -27.22 28.94 -5.21
C ALA A 866 -28.52 29.55 -4.67
N SER A 867 -28.81 29.32 -3.38
CA SER A 867 -29.99 29.88 -2.70
C SER A 867 -29.97 31.41 -2.57
N TYR A 868 -28.79 32.04 -2.59
CA TYR A 868 -28.61 33.49 -2.47
C TYR A 868 -28.69 34.25 -3.80
N ASP A 869 -28.34 33.61 -4.93
CA ASP A 869 -28.55 34.10 -6.29
C ASP A 869 -28.61 32.92 -7.26
N VAL A 870 -29.81 32.56 -7.71
CA VAL A 870 -30.06 31.44 -8.62
C VAL A 870 -29.33 31.56 -9.98
N ASN A 871 -28.78 32.73 -10.31
CA ASN A 871 -27.99 32.98 -11.52
C ASN A 871 -26.47 33.13 -11.26
N ALA A 872 -26.00 32.83 -10.04
CA ALA A 872 -24.57 32.89 -9.69
C ALA A 872 -23.73 32.03 -10.67
N ILE A 873 -22.52 32.51 -10.98
CA ILE A 873 -21.62 31.87 -11.96
C ILE A 873 -20.33 31.36 -11.29
N PRO A 874 -19.82 30.15 -11.61
CA PRO A 874 -20.42 29.15 -12.50
C PRO A 874 -21.79 28.67 -12.01
N VAL A 875 -22.67 28.31 -12.96
CA VAL A 875 -23.99 27.74 -12.63
C VAL A 875 -23.82 26.24 -12.47
N SER A 876 -24.33 25.64 -11.39
CA SER A 876 -24.31 24.19 -11.19
C SER A 876 -24.94 23.50 -12.40
N ASN A 877 -24.18 22.64 -13.06
CA ASN A 877 -24.51 22.04 -14.36
C ASN A 877 -23.72 20.72 -14.55
N PRO A 878 -23.94 19.68 -13.72
CA PRO A 878 -23.30 18.39 -13.92
C PRO A 878 -23.94 17.58 -15.05
N THR A 879 -23.21 16.56 -15.53
CA THR A 879 -23.73 15.53 -16.44
C THR A 879 -23.67 14.17 -15.74
N ILE A 880 -24.79 13.46 -15.64
CA ILE A 880 -24.89 12.15 -14.99
C ILE A 880 -25.38 11.11 -15.99
N ALA A 881 -24.69 9.98 -16.06
CA ALA A 881 -25.02 8.85 -16.92
C ALA A 881 -25.13 7.56 -16.09
N ASN A 882 -26.02 6.63 -16.46
CA ASN A 882 -26.12 5.32 -15.80
C ASN A 882 -26.37 5.47 -14.29
N LEU A 883 -27.53 6.01 -13.94
CA LEU A 883 -27.97 6.30 -12.57
C LEU A 883 -29.06 5.32 -12.14
N THR A 884 -28.96 4.71 -10.97
CA THR A 884 -30.06 3.98 -10.32
C THR A 884 -30.35 4.63 -8.97
N ILE A 885 -31.60 5.02 -8.73
CA ILE A 885 -32.11 5.51 -7.46
C ILE A 885 -33.16 4.53 -6.93
N ILE A 886 -33.02 4.15 -5.65
CA ILE A 886 -33.91 3.23 -4.93
C ILE A 886 -34.32 3.88 -3.60
N GLY A 887 -35.53 4.43 -3.53
CA GLY A 887 -36.09 4.99 -2.29
C GLY A 887 -36.54 3.93 -1.29
N ASN A 888 -36.88 4.36 -0.06
CA ASN A 888 -37.42 3.51 1.01
C ASN A 888 -38.83 3.99 1.45
N ASN A 889 -39.36 3.46 2.56
CA ASN A 889 -40.70 3.81 3.08
C ASN A 889 -40.68 4.90 4.18
N PHE A 890 -39.64 5.74 4.26
CA PHE A 890 -39.58 6.80 5.26
C PHE A 890 -40.53 7.96 4.92
N ASP A 891 -41.51 8.20 5.80
CA ASP A 891 -42.60 9.19 5.69
C ASP A 891 -42.52 10.13 6.92
N GLY A 892 -42.02 11.35 6.71
CA GLY A 892 -41.61 12.30 7.76
C GLY A 892 -41.89 13.77 7.38
N ASP A 893 -41.32 14.73 8.11
CA ASP A 893 -41.36 16.14 7.70
C ASP A 893 -40.48 16.38 6.45
N ASP A 894 -39.38 15.63 6.34
CA ASP A 894 -38.58 15.41 5.13
C ASP A 894 -38.69 13.91 4.81
N ASP A 895 -39.35 13.54 3.72
CA ASP A 895 -39.66 12.16 3.33
C ASP A 895 -38.63 11.58 2.34
N SER A 896 -38.65 10.25 2.18
CA SER A 896 -37.81 9.57 1.20
C SER A 896 -38.25 9.93 -0.23
N GLU A 897 -37.43 10.67 -0.97
CA GLU A 897 -37.75 11.16 -2.33
C GLU A 897 -36.62 10.86 -3.34
N GLY A 898 -36.92 11.00 -4.63
CA GLY A 898 -36.00 10.72 -5.72
C GLY A 898 -35.05 11.90 -6.01
N ILE A 899 -35.41 12.73 -6.97
CA ILE A 899 -34.59 13.85 -7.44
C ILE A 899 -35.31 15.18 -7.16
N PHE A 900 -34.68 16.09 -6.41
CA PHE A 900 -35.19 17.44 -6.17
C PHE A 900 -34.24 18.51 -6.73
N LEU A 901 -34.71 19.23 -7.76
CA LEU A 901 -33.92 20.23 -8.50
C LEU A 901 -34.37 21.66 -8.18
N ARG A 902 -33.53 22.42 -7.47
CA ARG A 902 -33.85 23.71 -6.85
C ARG A 902 -32.85 24.83 -7.16
N HIS A 903 -33.20 26.05 -6.72
CA HIS A 903 -32.42 27.28 -6.80
C HIS A 903 -31.72 27.57 -8.16
N GLY A 904 -32.34 27.26 -9.29
CA GLY A 904 -31.80 27.57 -10.63
C GLY A 904 -30.75 26.59 -11.13
N SER A 905 -30.64 25.41 -10.52
CA SER A 905 -29.76 24.32 -10.94
C SER A 905 -29.98 23.94 -12.42
N ARG A 906 -28.96 23.32 -13.02
CA ARG A 906 -28.98 22.77 -14.38
C ARG A 906 -28.44 21.35 -14.32
N GLY A 907 -28.55 20.61 -15.42
CA GLY A 907 -27.91 19.31 -15.50
C GLY A 907 -28.43 18.45 -16.64
N TYR A 908 -27.67 17.41 -16.94
CA TYR A 908 -27.97 16.45 -18.01
C TYR A 908 -27.94 15.05 -17.42
N ILE A 909 -29.10 14.52 -17.04
CA ILE A 909 -29.23 13.16 -16.49
C ILE A 909 -29.67 12.23 -17.62
N SER A 910 -28.97 11.11 -17.84
CA SER A 910 -29.39 10.13 -18.84
C SER A 910 -29.09 8.69 -18.46
N ASN A 911 -29.76 7.75 -19.12
CA ASN A 911 -29.67 6.32 -18.84
C ASN A 911 -30.01 6.01 -17.38
N ALA A 912 -31.10 6.57 -16.84
CA ALA A 912 -31.41 6.48 -15.41
C ALA A 912 -32.64 5.64 -15.07
N ILE A 913 -32.68 5.09 -13.86
CA ILE A 913 -33.85 4.45 -13.24
C ILE A 913 -34.06 5.12 -11.89
N VAL A 914 -35.28 5.57 -11.61
CA VAL A 914 -35.68 6.10 -10.30
C VAL A 914 -36.92 5.34 -9.85
N THR A 915 -36.86 4.72 -8.68
CA THR A 915 -37.93 3.87 -8.17
C THR A 915 -37.92 3.82 -6.65
N GLY A 916 -39.04 3.44 -6.06
CA GLY A 916 -39.14 3.17 -4.63
C GLY A 916 -40.55 2.71 -4.25
N PRO A 917 -40.71 2.23 -3.01
CA PRO A 917 -41.94 1.58 -2.54
C PRO A 917 -43.05 2.60 -2.31
N SER A 918 -44.26 2.11 -1.99
CA SER A 918 -45.44 2.96 -1.84
C SER A 918 -45.41 3.99 -0.69
N GLY A 919 -44.44 3.90 0.22
CA GLY A 919 -44.21 4.89 1.29
C GLY A 919 -43.16 5.95 0.97
N MET A 920 -42.55 5.90 -0.22
CA MET A 920 -41.73 6.98 -0.78
C MET A 920 -42.63 8.18 -1.13
N GLY A 921 -42.06 9.40 -1.14
CA GLY A 921 -42.57 10.56 -1.86
C GLY A 921 -42.35 10.43 -3.37
N GLU A 922 -42.21 11.54 -4.11
CA GLU A 922 -42.05 11.47 -5.56
C GLU A 922 -40.67 11.04 -6.08
N CYS A 923 -40.67 10.53 -7.32
CA CYS A 923 -39.46 10.26 -8.09
C CYS A 923 -38.76 11.56 -8.59
N LEU A 924 -39.50 12.65 -8.82
CA LEU A 924 -38.95 13.91 -9.35
C LEU A 924 -39.77 15.16 -8.95
N GLU A 925 -39.11 16.08 -8.24
CA GLU A 925 -39.56 17.47 -8.01
C GLU A 925 -38.62 18.48 -8.71
N ILE A 926 -39.19 19.57 -9.23
CA ILE A 926 -38.45 20.71 -9.78
C ILE A 926 -39.07 21.99 -9.22
N ASP A 927 -38.32 22.76 -8.43
CA ASP A 927 -38.78 24.05 -7.91
C ASP A 927 -38.98 25.08 -9.04
N GLY A 928 -39.90 26.03 -8.81
CA GLY A 928 -40.26 27.09 -9.74
C GLY A 928 -39.11 27.99 -10.20
N ASN A 929 -38.00 28.08 -9.46
CA ASN A 929 -36.79 28.79 -9.91
C ASN A 929 -35.99 28.00 -10.96
N THR A 930 -36.04 26.66 -10.89
CA THR A 930 -35.31 25.74 -11.78
C THR A 930 -36.09 25.42 -13.07
N VAL A 931 -37.39 25.67 -13.09
CA VAL A 931 -38.27 25.57 -14.28
C VAL A 931 -37.74 26.35 -15.49
N GLU A 932 -37.01 27.45 -15.32
CA GLU A 932 -36.41 28.18 -16.46
C GLU A 932 -35.26 27.41 -17.12
N SER A 933 -34.46 26.65 -16.35
CA SER A 933 -33.44 25.73 -16.88
C SER A 933 -34.09 24.64 -17.73
N ALA A 934 -35.20 24.07 -17.26
CA ALA A 934 -35.96 23.03 -17.96
C ALA A 934 -36.59 23.55 -19.27
N ASN A 935 -37.19 24.74 -19.25
CA ASN A 935 -37.77 25.39 -20.44
C ASN A 935 -36.70 25.82 -21.47
N SER A 936 -35.51 26.17 -21.00
CA SER A 936 -34.39 26.58 -21.87
C SER A 936 -33.58 25.41 -22.44
N GLY A 937 -33.82 24.18 -21.98
CA GLY A 937 -33.02 23.00 -22.34
C GLY A 937 -31.63 22.98 -21.71
N PHE A 938 -31.41 23.72 -20.62
CA PHE A 938 -30.21 23.63 -19.78
C PHE A 938 -30.35 22.60 -18.66
N LEU A 939 -31.58 22.16 -18.38
CA LEU A 939 -31.88 20.95 -17.63
C LEU A 939 -32.56 19.96 -18.59
N THR A 940 -32.06 18.74 -18.68
CA THR A 940 -32.66 17.65 -19.46
C THR A 940 -32.52 16.32 -18.73
N ILE A 941 -33.54 15.47 -18.84
CA ILE A 941 -33.52 14.08 -18.37
C ILE A 941 -33.95 13.20 -19.55
N THR A 942 -33.11 12.25 -19.99
CA THR A 942 -33.38 11.44 -21.20
C THR A 942 -33.02 9.97 -21.04
N HIS A 943 -33.72 9.07 -21.72
CA HIS A 943 -33.52 7.62 -21.63
C HIS A 943 -33.63 7.14 -20.16
N THR A 944 -34.63 7.67 -19.45
CA THR A 944 -34.87 7.46 -18.03
C THR A 944 -36.23 6.82 -17.78
N VAL A 945 -36.32 5.94 -16.78
CA VAL A 945 -37.59 5.36 -16.33
C VAL A 945 -37.88 5.74 -14.88
N MET A 946 -39.09 6.28 -14.65
CA MET A 946 -39.63 6.55 -13.30
C MET A 946 -40.61 5.44 -12.91
N ALA A 947 -40.45 4.87 -11.72
CA ALA A 947 -41.26 3.75 -11.23
C ALA A 947 -41.48 3.81 -9.71
N CYS A 948 -41.99 4.93 -9.21
CA CYS A 948 -42.42 5.09 -7.81
C CYS A 948 -43.80 4.45 -7.59
N GLU A 949 -43.90 3.50 -6.65
CA GLU A 949 -45.08 2.64 -6.46
C GLU A 949 -46.27 3.33 -5.77
N ASN A 950 -46.05 4.50 -5.17
CA ASN A 950 -47.10 5.37 -4.64
C ASN A 950 -48.03 5.94 -5.74
N GLY A 951 -47.58 5.95 -6.99
CA GLY A 951 -48.26 6.58 -8.12
C GLY A 951 -48.00 8.08 -8.27
N GLU A 952 -47.15 8.66 -7.43
CA GLU A 952 -46.79 10.09 -7.41
C GLU A 952 -45.39 10.30 -8.02
N ASN A 953 -45.16 9.83 -9.25
CA ASN A 953 -43.85 9.96 -9.90
C ASN A 953 -43.34 11.42 -10.07
N PHE A 954 -44.21 12.44 -10.00
CA PHE A 954 -43.87 13.83 -10.29
C PHE A 954 -44.64 14.84 -9.43
N LYS A 955 -43.92 15.74 -8.73
CA LYS A 955 -44.51 16.88 -7.99
C LYS A 955 -44.35 18.17 -8.77
N SER A 956 -45.39 18.50 -9.53
CA SER A 956 -45.37 19.64 -10.46
C SER A 956 -45.70 20.98 -9.79
N PRO A 957 -44.86 22.02 -9.92
CA PRO A 957 -45.21 23.36 -9.47
C PRO A 957 -46.33 23.95 -10.34
N ALA A 958 -47.11 24.87 -9.80
CA ALA A 958 -48.41 25.29 -10.36
C ALA A 958 -48.45 25.84 -11.81
N ASN A 959 -47.31 26.10 -12.44
CA ASN A 959 -47.20 26.61 -13.82
C ASN A 959 -46.36 25.72 -14.75
N PHE A 960 -45.89 24.54 -14.31
CA PHE A 960 -45.05 23.65 -15.11
C PHE A 960 -45.39 22.19 -14.80
N ASP A 961 -45.80 21.47 -15.85
CA ASP A 961 -46.17 20.05 -15.79
C ASP A 961 -44.91 19.22 -16.07
N ILE A 962 -44.33 18.66 -15.01
CA ILE A 962 -43.08 17.89 -15.07
C ILE A 962 -43.30 16.58 -15.83
N GLU A 963 -44.43 15.89 -15.65
CA GLU A 963 -44.74 14.64 -16.35
C GLU A 963 -44.78 14.87 -17.86
N SER A 964 -45.50 15.90 -18.33
CA SER A 964 -45.55 16.27 -19.74
C SER A 964 -44.19 16.70 -20.30
N TRP A 965 -43.35 17.38 -19.52
CA TRP A 965 -42.00 17.78 -19.93
C TRP A 965 -41.03 16.59 -19.99
N PHE A 966 -41.11 15.68 -19.03
CA PHE A 966 -40.30 14.47 -18.96
C PHE A 966 -40.65 13.51 -20.10
N LEU A 967 -41.93 13.20 -20.30
CA LEU A 967 -42.40 12.30 -21.37
C LEU A 967 -42.25 12.89 -22.79
N ALA A 968 -41.98 14.19 -22.93
CA ALA A 968 -41.67 14.81 -24.21
C ALA A 968 -40.19 14.64 -24.64
N GLN A 969 -39.32 14.21 -23.72
CA GLN A 969 -37.89 13.98 -23.98
C GLN A 969 -37.62 12.56 -24.50
N ALA A 970 -36.46 12.37 -25.15
CA ALA A 970 -36.14 11.11 -25.82
C ALA A 970 -35.93 9.97 -24.82
N GLY A 971 -36.44 8.78 -25.14
CA GLY A 971 -36.20 7.54 -24.40
C GLY A 971 -36.90 7.42 -23.04
N ASN A 972 -37.64 8.43 -22.59
CA ASN A 972 -38.25 8.42 -21.26
C ASN A 972 -39.54 7.59 -21.18
N ALA A 973 -39.75 6.93 -20.04
CA ALA A 973 -40.97 6.17 -19.74
C ALA A 973 -41.33 6.23 -18.25
N VAL A 974 -42.55 5.77 -17.92
CA VAL A 974 -43.07 5.63 -16.56
C VAL A 974 -43.64 4.23 -16.43
N GLU A 975 -43.25 3.52 -15.38
CA GLU A 975 -43.79 2.20 -15.00
C GLU A 975 -44.43 2.27 -13.60
N SER A 976 -45.14 1.22 -13.18
CA SER A 976 -45.97 1.24 -11.95
C SER A 976 -45.43 0.43 -10.77
N GLU A 977 -44.43 -0.45 -10.99
CA GLU A 977 -43.93 -1.41 -10.01
C GLU A 977 -42.40 -1.51 -10.12
N ARG A 978 -41.66 -1.51 -9.00
CA ARG A 978 -40.18 -1.56 -8.99
C ARG A 978 -39.62 -2.77 -9.72
N ASP A 979 -40.25 -3.93 -9.52
CA ASP A 979 -39.83 -5.22 -10.10
C ASP A 979 -39.91 -5.26 -11.65
N THR A 980 -40.55 -4.26 -12.28
CA THR A 980 -40.56 -4.12 -13.74
C THR A 980 -39.31 -3.46 -14.30
N VAL A 981 -38.54 -2.76 -13.45
CA VAL A 981 -37.35 -1.99 -13.84
C VAL A 981 -36.05 -2.46 -13.20
N LEU A 982 -36.11 -3.06 -12.01
CA LEU A 982 -34.97 -3.63 -11.31
C LEU A 982 -35.19 -5.11 -10.94
N ASN A 983 -34.10 -5.82 -10.71
CA ASN A 983 -34.04 -7.07 -9.95
C ASN A 983 -33.00 -6.88 -8.83
N GLY A 984 -33.46 -6.65 -7.60
CA GLY A 984 -32.60 -6.08 -6.54
C GLY A 984 -32.23 -4.63 -6.86
N TYR A 985 -30.95 -4.39 -7.16
CA TYR A 985 -30.42 -3.12 -7.69
C TYR A 985 -29.96 -3.22 -9.17
N PHE A 986 -29.97 -4.42 -9.76
CA PHE A 986 -29.63 -4.62 -11.18
C PHE A 986 -30.76 -4.16 -12.10
N SER A 987 -30.42 -3.44 -13.17
CA SER A 987 -31.37 -3.06 -14.21
C SER A 987 -31.95 -4.30 -14.91
N SER A 988 -33.29 -4.39 -14.93
CA SER A 988 -34.04 -5.46 -15.61
C SER A 988 -34.88 -4.92 -16.79
N VAL A 989 -34.95 -3.59 -16.96
CA VAL A 989 -35.73 -2.93 -18.00
C VAL A 989 -35.07 -3.01 -19.39
N ASN A 990 -35.85 -3.42 -20.39
CA ASN A 990 -35.44 -3.40 -21.79
C ASN A 990 -35.68 -2.01 -22.42
N ALA A 991 -34.95 -1.00 -21.94
CA ALA A 991 -34.96 0.35 -22.48
C ALA A 991 -33.68 0.62 -23.29
N THR A 992 -33.77 1.46 -24.32
CA THR A 992 -32.62 1.83 -25.16
C THR A 992 -31.79 2.91 -24.48
N ALA A 993 -30.53 2.63 -24.19
CA ALA A 993 -29.58 3.64 -23.70
C ALA A 993 -29.16 4.64 -24.79
N ILE A 994 -28.80 5.85 -24.38
CA ILE A 994 -28.04 6.81 -25.20
C ILE A 994 -26.55 6.66 -24.91
N ASP A 995 -25.76 6.62 -25.99
CA ASP A 995 -24.31 6.70 -25.90
C ASP A 995 -23.88 8.15 -25.60
N LEU A 996 -23.24 8.36 -24.45
CA LEU A 996 -22.67 9.65 -24.04
C LEU A 996 -21.15 9.74 -24.26
N SER A 997 -20.48 8.66 -24.67
CA SER A 997 -19.04 8.68 -25.02
C SER A 997 -18.75 9.61 -26.21
N VAL A 998 -19.75 9.78 -27.10
CA VAL A 998 -19.73 10.74 -28.21
C VAL A 998 -19.89 12.20 -27.78
N VAL A 999 -20.31 12.46 -26.54
CA VAL A 999 -20.45 13.81 -25.97
C VAL A 999 -19.13 14.21 -25.31
N ASN A 1000 -18.57 13.35 -24.46
CA ASN A 1000 -17.20 13.46 -23.97
C ASN A 1000 -16.62 12.08 -23.62
N THR A 1001 -15.29 11.97 -23.62
CA THR A 1001 -14.57 10.69 -23.44
C THR A 1001 -14.48 10.20 -21.99
N PHE A 1002 -15.13 10.86 -21.03
CA PHE A 1002 -15.24 10.33 -19.67
C PHE A 1002 -16.30 9.23 -19.59
N PHE A 1003 -17.37 9.36 -20.38
CA PHE A 1003 -18.45 8.37 -20.44
C PHE A 1003 -18.05 7.13 -21.24
N GLU A 1004 -18.30 5.96 -20.67
CA GLU A 1004 -18.30 4.66 -21.33
C GLU A 1004 -19.62 4.44 -22.07
N GLN A 1005 -19.57 3.76 -23.22
CA GLN A 1005 -20.78 3.36 -23.92
C GLN A 1005 -21.45 2.18 -23.20
N THR A 1006 -22.73 2.31 -22.89
CA THR A 1006 -23.58 1.20 -22.42
C THR A 1006 -24.74 0.96 -23.40
N ASP A 1007 -25.25 -0.26 -23.45
CA ASP A 1007 -26.50 -0.61 -24.15
C ASP A 1007 -27.72 -0.69 -23.20
N TYR A 1008 -27.48 -0.57 -21.89
CA TYR A 1008 -28.48 -0.55 -20.82
C TYR A 1008 -28.59 0.82 -20.12
N ILE A 1009 -29.72 1.02 -19.44
CA ILE A 1009 -29.97 2.14 -18.52
C ILE A 1009 -29.92 1.66 -17.06
N GLY A 1010 -29.73 2.57 -16.11
CA GLY A 1010 -29.40 2.24 -14.73
C GLY A 1010 -27.89 2.11 -14.52
N ALA A 1011 -27.48 2.02 -13.25
CA ALA A 1011 -26.09 1.99 -12.82
C ALA A 1011 -25.38 0.66 -13.09
N VAL A 1012 -26.08 -0.47 -13.05
CA VAL A 1012 -25.47 -1.81 -13.10
C VAL A 1012 -26.45 -2.85 -13.64
N ILE A 1013 -25.93 -3.90 -14.28
CA ILE A 1013 -26.66 -5.08 -14.78
C ILE A 1013 -25.98 -6.35 -14.27
N SER A 1014 -26.72 -7.46 -14.18
CA SER A 1014 -26.20 -8.76 -13.69
C SER A 1014 -24.98 -9.27 -14.46
N ASP A 1015 -24.91 -8.96 -15.74
CA ASP A 1015 -23.89 -9.49 -16.65
C ASP A 1015 -22.61 -8.63 -16.67
N ALA A 1016 -22.63 -7.48 -15.98
CA ALA A 1016 -21.51 -6.54 -15.84
C ALA A 1016 -21.54 -5.87 -14.46
N ASP A 1017 -21.56 -6.68 -13.40
CA ASP A 1017 -21.61 -6.21 -12.02
C ASP A 1017 -20.26 -5.65 -11.56
N TRP A 1018 -20.08 -4.34 -11.71
CA TRP A 1018 -18.89 -3.65 -11.21
C TRP A 1018 -18.88 -3.49 -9.67
N THR A 1019 -19.99 -3.71 -8.97
CA THR A 1019 -20.12 -3.57 -7.50
C THR A 1019 -19.58 -4.80 -6.75
N ALA A 1020 -19.50 -5.95 -7.42
CA ALA A 1020 -19.10 -7.23 -6.84
C ALA A 1020 -17.74 -7.19 -6.12
N ASP A 1021 -17.67 -7.89 -4.99
CA ASP A 1021 -16.45 -8.28 -4.26
C ASP A 1021 -15.70 -7.15 -3.54
N TRP A 1022 -16.05 -5.88 -3.78
CA TRP A 1022 -15.48 -4.72 -3.09
C TRP A 1022 -16.51 -3.81 -2.42
N SER A 1023 -17.77 -3.80 -2.86
CA SER A 1023 -18.82 -3.01 -2.18
C SER A 1023 -19.25 -3.66 -0.85
N LEU A 1024 -20.10 -2.96 -0.10
CA LEU A 1024 -20.79 -3.45 1.10
C LEU A 1024 -22.23 -3.95 0.78
N LEU A 1025 -22.60 -4.07 -0.49
CA LEU A 1025 -23.92 -4.54 -0.90
C LEU A 1025 -24.07 -6.04 -0.61
N GLU A 1026 -25.15 -6.43 0.07
CA GLU A 1026 -25.55 -7.84 0.18
C GLU A 1026 -25.91 -8.41 -1.21
N LYS A 1027 -25.55 -9.68 -1.46
CA LYS A 1027 -25.74 -10.40 -2.74
C LYS A 1027 -27.01 -11.26 -2.76
#